data_AF-A0A4P5QP73-F1
#
_entry.id   AF-A0A4P5QP73-F1
#
_cell.length_a   1.000
_cell.length_b   1.000
_cell.length_c   1.000
_cell.angle_alpha   90.00
_cell.angle_beta   90.00
_cell.angle_gamma   90.00
#
_symmetry.space_group_name_H-M   'P 1'
#
loop_
_entity.id
_entity.type
_entity.pdbx_description
1 polymer ?
#
loop_
_entity_poly.entity_id
_entity_poly.type
_entity_poly.pdbx_seq_one_letter_code
_entity_poly.pdbx_strand_id
1 'polypeptide(L)'
;MSDPFHIAARALRSGRRNCADCGVRFQLSHEATGEVEYCDACRTRRARLIERLADKFHLIPKEAVPIPRADANNLQKCADCGKEFQPNARGMPLDHCCEECHGKRMNLVDNIALQTFKGWHSTEKPKERAKAKRLWRYALIIAAIGGALWFAAPPARKAYHGWREKKHFARATAYFAKGDYRRSMIDARNTLVFNWDNTEAIRMMAKTCEALHSPQALEWRARFAQLVPNDLENSLGWAAAAIRAGDYPSADRILKQIPYADHDTATFHHLSALLALNRRDSIKAEYHWAEAAKLNPADDGYKLNMAALRLKLGSASERTNALDLLGQLSVSSKERLPAMRALLSDAIRHGEHAHARQLAIALAEDQKDQKALFSDKLLRLATLNILQDPDFPIWRARLEAESADRPESAYELLIWMNRNGFAKDVPALIPKLKQEDIMRPPLSIAVADSYAVLRDWSNLQKLLKAAKWGNMDYVRLATLAWALQNSEDRNGAASMWKNALNAAESRLERMETLARSAISWGWNDRAEEALWKITAFSVQSPTWVLQALWNRTLQRGDTDKLRTIARLMLQANPKGVTARNNYIFLSLLKRTEEGAPHLAAETLYKENPTNPTVVSTYGLSLFLLGRARAAEEVMETLQPAQLREPSLAFYYGIFLAGAKRGAKAQEYFQLAEKIYRLLPEEQALKDRVLQKAPAPPPKKAPSRPQPADK
;
A
#
# COMPACT_ATOMS: atom_id res chain seq x y z
N MET A 1 -28.34 -43.22 19.90
CA MET A 1 -28.04 -41.90 20.48
C MET A 1 -28.02 -40.90 19.33
N SER A 2 -28.74 -39.82 19.53
CA SER A 2 -29.41 -38.97 18.54
C SER A 2 -28.59 -37.74 18.14
N ASP A 3 -28.59 -37.45 16.83
CA ASP A 3 -27.85 -36.37 16.15
C ASP A 3 -28.70 -35.84 14.95
N PRO A 4 -28.48 -34.66 14.37
CA PRO A 4 -28.95 -33.35 14.84
C PRO A 4 -29.74 -32.64 13.72
N PHE A 5 -31.06 -32.77 13.67
CA PHE A 5 -31.89 -32.09 12.64
C PHE A 5 -33.21 -31.49 13.17
N HIS A 6 -33.23 -31.13 14.45
CA HIS A 6 -34.32 -30.35 15.04
C HIS A 6 -33.79 -29.02 15.58
N ILE A 7 -33.74 -28.01 14.70
CA ILE A 7 -34.18 -26.60 14.89
C ILE A 7 -34.09 -25.97 13.48
N ALA A 8 -34.94 -26.46 12.57
CA ALA A 8 -35.27 -25.78 11.31
C ALA A 8 -36.79 -25.63 11.17
N ALA A 9 -37.46 -25.41 12.31
CA ALA A 9 -38.88 -25.16 12.42
C ALA A 9 -39.12 -23.74 12.97
N ARG A 10 -38.70 -22.69 12.23
CA ARG A 10 -39.31 -21.35 12.26
C ARG A 10 -38.84 -20.39 11.15
N ALA A 11 -38.76 -20.85 9.91
CA ALA A 11 -38.46 -19.98 8.75
C ALA A 11 -39.58 -19.96 7.68
N LEU A 12 -40.82 -20.25 8.07
CA LEU A 12 -42.01 -19.90 7.30
C LEU A 12 -42.53 -18.55 7.81
N ARG A 13 -42.18 -17.47 7.07
CA ARG A 13 -42.86 -16.16 6.91
C ARG A 13 -41.83 -15.02 6.71
N SER A 14 -41.24 -14.94 5.52
CA SER A 14 -40.73 -13.67 4.98
C SER A 14 -40.82 -13.68 3.46
N GLY A 15 -41.98 -13.29 2.91
CA GLY A 15 -42.28 -13.28 1.47
C GLY A 15 -41.52 -12.23 0.66
N ARG A 16 -40.22 -12.44 0.42
CA ARG A 16 -39.40 -11.61 -0.49
C ARG A 16 -39.20 -12.33 -1.84
N ARG A 17 -39.49 -11.65 -2.96
CA ARG A 17 -39.29 -12.12 -4.35
C ARG A 17 -38.29 -11.25 -5.10
N ASN A 18 -37.69 -11.76 -6.17
CA ASN A 18 -36.86 -10.99 -7.10
C ASN A 18 -37.76 -10.36 -8.18
N CYS A 19 -37.52 -9.09 -8.54
CA CYS A 19 -38.19 -8.45 -9.66
C CYS A 19 -37.72 -9.04 -11.00
N ALA A 20 -38.62 -9.47 -11.87
CA ALA A 20 -38.29 -10.07 -13.16
C ALA A 20 -37.53 -9.11 -14.11
N ASP A 21 -37.77 -7.81 -14.02
CA ASP A 21 -37.12 -6.82 -14.90
C ASP A 21 -35.72 -6.41 -14.45
N CYS A 22 -35.50 -6.24 -13.13
CA CYS A 22 -34.27 -5.64 -12.60
C CYS A 22 -33.51 -6.52 -11.60
N GLY A 23 -34.05 -7.69 -11.26
CA GLY A 23 -33.43 -8.66 -10.34
C GLY A 23 -33.45 -8.26 -8.85
N VAL A 24 -33.94 -7.07 -8.49
CA VAL A 24 -33.92 -6.56 -7.10
C VAL A 24 -34.91 -7.33 -6.22
N ARG A 25 -34.47 -7.73 -5.01
CA ARG A 25 -35.31 -8.38 -4.00
C ARG A 25 -36.24 -7.40 -3.28
N PHE A 26 -37.54 -7.67 -3.30
CA PHE A 26 -38.56 -6.87 -2.60
C PHE A 26 -39.56 -7.77 -1.87
N GLN A 27 -40.24 -7.22 -0.85
CA GLN A 27 -41.20 -7.95 -0.01
C GLN A 27 -42.62 -7.63 -0.48
N LEU A 28 -43.43 -8.66 -0.76
CA LEU A 28 -44.84 -8.45 -1.13
C LEU A 28 -45.61 -7.92 0.09
N SER A 29 -46.24 -6.75 -0.03
CA SER A 29 -47.23 -6.33 0.96
C SER A 29 -48.41 -7.31 0.90
N HIS A 30 -48.86 -7.78 2.06
CA HIS A 30 -49.97 -8.70 2.18
C HIS A 30 -51.22 -8.11 1.49
N GLU A 31 -51.90 -8.93 0.68
CA GLU A 31 -53.11 -8.63 -0.13
C GLU A 31 -52.90 -8.24 -1.62
N ALA A 32 -51.93 -8.86 -2.30
CA ALA A 32 -51.93 -8.94 -3.77
C ALA A 32 -52.03 -10.41 -4.23
N THR A 33 -53.26 -10.88 -4.44
CA THR A 33 -53.58 -12.22 -4.97
C THR A 33 -53.63 -12.21 -6.51
N GLY A 34 -52.49 -11.90 -7.15
CA GLY A 34 -52.36 -11.91 -8.61
C GLY A 34 -50.90 -11.94 -9.07
N GLU A 35 -50.60 -12.83 -10.02
CA GLU A 35 -49.29 -13.29 -10.51
C GLU A 35 -48.37 -12.21 -11.13
N VAL A 36 -47.90 -11.22 -10.36
CA VAL A 36 -47.08 -10.14 -10.92
C VAL A 36 -45.76 -9.95 -10.16
N GLU A 37 -44.67 -10.39 -10.78
CA GLU A 37 -43.29 -10.46 -10.24
C GLU A 37 -42.46 -9.18 -10.45
N TYR A 38 -43.06 -7.98 -10.33
CA TYR A 38 -42.31 -6.71 -10.51
C TYR A 38 -42.33 -5.88 -9.22
N CYS A 39 -41.20 -5.25 -8.88
CA CYS A 39 -41.13 -4.31 -7.76
C CYS A 39 -41.82 -2.98 -8.11
N ASP A 40 -42.26 -2.24 -7.09
CA ASP A 40 -43.00 -0.97 -7.27
C ASP A 40 -42.26 0.03 -8.16
N ALA A 41 -40.93 0.13 -8.04
CA ALA A 41 -40.13 1.03 -8.87
C ALA A 41 -40.20 0.68 -10.38
N CYS A 42 -40.18 -0.61 -10.74
CA CYS A 42 -40.35 -1.05 -12.13
C CYS A 42 -41.79 -0.86 -12.60
N ARG A 43 -42.78 -1.10 -11.71
CA ARG A 43 -44.20 -0.86 -11.99
C ARG A 43 -44.46 0.62 -12.31
N THR A 44 -43.93 1.53 -11.50
CA THR A 44 -44.01 2.98 -11.73
C THR A 44 -43.29 3.39 -13.02
N ARG A 45 -42.13 2.78 -13.35
CA ARG A 45 -41.45 3.04 -14.63
C ARG A 45 -42.31 2.61 -15.84
N ARG A 46 -42.95 1.46 -15.74
CA ARG A 46 -43.81 0.92 -16.81
C ARG A 46 -45.07 1.77 -16.97
N ALA A 47 -45.69 2.20 -15.87
CA ALA A 47 -46.78 3.17 -15.89
C ALA A 47 -46.36 4.49 -16.58
N ARG A 48 -45.20 5.06 -16.21
CA ARG A 48 -44.67 6.27 -16.88
C ARG A 48 -44.31 6.05 -18.35
N LEU A 49 -43.95 4.83 -18.76
CA LEU A 49 -43.72 4.48 -20.16
C LEU A 49 -45.05 4.43 -20.92
N ILE A 50 -46.09 3.85 -20.33
CA ILE A 50 -47.44 3.82 -20.88
C ILE A 50 -48.00 5.24 -20.98
N GLU A 51 -47.83 6.10 -19.96
CA GLU A 51 -48.18 7.52 -20.01
C GLU A 51 -47.43 8.26 -21.13
N ARG A 52 -46.11 8.04 -21.26
CA ARG A 52 -45.33 8.64 -22.37
C ARG A 52 -45.74 8.14 -23.75
N LEU A 53 -46.19 6.89 -23.86
CA LEU A 53 -46.74 6.35 -25.11
C LEU A 53 -48.14 6.95 -25.36
N ALA A 54 -48.97 7.12 -24.33
CA ALA A 54 -50.27 7.77 -24.43
C ALA A 54 -50.16 9.25 -24.85
N ASP A 55 -49.16 9.98 -24.35
CA ASP A 55 -48.82 11.34 -24.80
C ASP A 55 -48.33 11.36 -26.26
N LYS A 56 -47.51 10.38 -26.66
CA LYS A 56 -47.00 10.26 -28.04
C LYS A 56 -48.11 9.91 -29.06
N PHE A 57 -49.20 9.31 -28.59
CA PHE A 57 -50.35 8.91 -29.42
C PHE A 57 -51.61 9.74 -29.13
N HIS A 58 -51.50 10.88 -28.43
CA HIS A 58 -52.57 11.85 -28.15
C HIS A 58 -53.86 11.26 -27.54
N LEU A 59 -53.72 10.42 -26.51
CA LEU A 59 -54.86 9.90 -25.75
C LEU A 59 -55.10 10.79 -24.51
N ILE A 60 -56.26 11.47 -24.45
CA ILE A 60 -56.59 12.44 -23.40
C ILE A 60 -57.24 11.74 -22.18
N PRO A 61 -56.69 11.84 -20.96
CA PRO A 61 -57.37 11.38 -19.74
C PRO A 61 -58.42 12.41 -19.27
N LYS A 62 -59.61 11.91 -18.91
CA LYS A 62 -60.73 12.72 -18.41
C LYS A 62 -60.41 13.29 -17.01
N GLU A 63 -60.59 14.61 -16.86
CA GLU A 63 -60.19 15.44 -15.71
C GLU A 63 -60.82 15.02 -14.37
N ALA A 64 -60.05 15.16 -13.28
CA ALA A 64 -60.48 14.94 -11.91
C ALA A 64 -60.91 16.25 -11.23
N VAL A 65 -62.13 16.28 -10.68
CA VAL A 65 -62.66 17.38 -9.85
C VAL A 65 -62.56 16.98 -8.37
N PRO A 66 -62.05 17.84 -7.45
CA PRO A 66 -61.84 17.46 -6.05
C PRO A 66 -63.04 17.80 -5.16
N ILE A 67 -63.59 16.83 -4.42
CA ILE A 67 -64.68 17.04 -3.43
C ILE A 67 -64.46 16.13 -2.19
N PRO A 68 -64.82 16.58 -0.96
CA PRO A 68 -64.23 16.15 0.30
C PRO A 68 -64.79 14.85 0.92
N ARG A 69 -64.05 14.36 1.93
CA ARG A 69 -64.29 13.12 2.70
C ARG A 69 -65.73 13.00 3.21
N ALA A 70 -66.34 11.83 3.01
CA ALA A 70 -67.66 11.47 3.53
C ALA A 70 -67.61 10.17 4.36
N ASP A 71 -68.45 10.17 5.39
CA ASP A 71 -68.48 9.28 6.54
C ASP A 71 -68.99 7.85 6.25
N ALA A 72 -68.59 6.92 7.12
CA ALA A 72 -68.57 5.47 6.92
C ALA A 72 -69.92 4.74 7.08
N ASN A 73 -71.08 5.30 6.73
CA ASN A 73 -72.37 4.61 6.95
C ASN A 73 -73.47 4.89 5.91
N ASN A 74 -73.15 4.92 4.61
CA ASN A 74 -74.15 5.15 3.55
C ASN A 74 -74.12 4.05 2.45
N LEU A 75 -75.24 3.32 2.29
CA LEU A 75 -75.51 2.42 1.16
C LEU A 75 -75.76 3.26 -0.11
N GLN A 76 -75.22 2.85 -1.27
CA GLN A 76 -75.40 3.56 -2.55
C GLN A 76 -76.16 2.73 -3.58
N LYS A 77 -76.99 3.36 -4.42
CA LYS A 77 -77.65 2.70 -5.57
C LYS A 77 -76.75 2.68 -6.80
N CYS A 78 -76.68 1.54 -7.47
CA CYS A 78 -76.00 1.36 -8.74
C CYS A 78 -76.67 2.19 -9.85
N ALA A 79 -75.93 3.04 -10.55
CA ALA A 79 -76.44 3.87 -11.65
C ALA A 79 -76.92 3.05 -12.85
N ASP A 80 -76.33 1.87 -13.10
CA ASP A 80 -76.66 1.04 -14.27
C ASP A 80 -77.82 0.05 -14.02
N CYS A 81 -78.02 -0.40 -12.77
CA CYS A 81 -79.04 -1.42 -12.45
C CYS A 81 -79.95 -1.09 -11.26
N GLY A 82 -79.72 0.02 -10.57
CA GLY A 82 -80.56 0.51 -9.47
C GLY A 82 -80.42 -0.22 -8.12
N LYS A 83 -79.62 -1.30 -8.03
CA LYS A 83 -79.44 -2.07 -6.78
C LYS A 83 -78.62 -1.31 -5.74
N GLU A 84 -79.03 -1.37 -4.48
CA GLU A 84 -78.26 -0.82 -3.35
C GLU A 84 -77.07 -1.73 -3.00
N PHE A 85 -75.90 -1.15 -2.79
CA PHE A 85 -74.68 -1.84 -2.38
C PHE A 85 -73.87 -1.00 -1.39
N GLN A 86 -73.10 -1.65 -0.51
CA GLN A 86 -72.15 -0.94 0.35
C GLN A 86 -70.83 -0.74 -0.39
N PRO A 87 -70.31 0.49 -0.49
CA PRO A 87 -68.98 0.71 -1.05
C PRO A 87 -67.92 0.11 -0.12
N ASN A 88 -67.00 -0.69 -0.68
CA ASN A 88 -65.87 -1.27 0.06
C ASN A 88 -64.98 -0.14 0.66
N ALA A 89 -64.45 -0.36 1.87
CA ALA A 89 -63.63 0.53 2.69
C ALA A 89 -62.38 1.16 2.01
N ARG A 90 -62.06 0.81 0.76
CA ARG A 90 -60.95 1.39 -0.01
C ARG A 90 -61.30 2.58 -0.89
N GLY A 91 -62.53 3.09 -0.84
CA GLY A 91 -62.86 4.41 -1.40
C GLY A 91 -62.23 4.67 -2.78
N MET A 92 -62.39 3.75 -3.74
CA MET A 92 -62.08 4.04 -5.13
C MET A 92 -63.24 4.87 -5.70
N PRO A 93 -63.00 6.13 -6.07
CA PRO A 93 -64.01 6.95 -6.72
C PRO A 93 -64.03 6.54 -8.18
N LEU A 94 -65.15 6.09 -8.71
CA LEU A 94 -65.64 6.35 -10.08
C LEU A 94 -66.78 5.36 -10.40
N ASP A 95 -67.94 5.96 -10.72
CA ASP A 95 -69.06 5.39 -11.48
C ASP A 95 -70.30 4.82 -10.76
N HIS A 96 -70.41 4.86 -9.42
CA HIS A 96 -71.64 4.43 -8.72
C HIS A 96 -72.20 3.11 -9.28
N CYS A 97 -71.34 2.14 -9.61
CA CYS A 97 -71.70 0.92 -10.33
C CYS A 97 -71.36 -0.30 -9.47
N CYS A 98 -72.25 -1.30 -9.38
CA CYS A 98 -71.97 -2.52 -8.63
C CYS A 98 -70.98 -3.43 -9.39
N GLU A 99 -70.24 -4.27 -8.67
CA GLU A 99 -69.20 -5.17 -9.24
C GLU A 99 -69.71 -6.00 -10.43
N GLU A 100 -70.97 -6.45 -10.36
CA GLU A 100 -71.59 -7.28 -11.40
C GLU A 100 -71.80 -6.50 -12.73
N CYS A 101 -72.17 -5.22 -12.65
CA CYS A 101 -72.34 -4.36 -13.84
C CYS A 101 -70.99 -3.87 -14.37
N HIS A 102 -70.04 -3.58 -13.48
CA HIS A 102 -68.67 -3.25 -13.86
C HIS A 102 -67.97 -4.40 -14.59
N GLY A 103 -68.16 -5.65 -14.13
CA GLY A 103 -67.66 -6.85 -14.81
C GLY A 103 -68.24 -7.04 -16.22
N LYS A 104 -69.52 -6.70 -16.43
CA LYS A 104 -70.14 -6.75 -17.76
C LYS A 104 -69.59 -5.69 -18.72
N ARG A 105 -69.29 -4.47 -18.23
CA ARG A 105 -68.62 -3.43 -19.04
C ARG A 105 -67.22 -3.85 -19.46
N MET A 106 -66.43 -4.41 -18.55
CA MET A 106 -65.08 -4.91 -18.89
C MET A 106 -65.13 -6.04 -19.92
N ASN A 107 -66.06 -6.98 -19.79
CA ASN A 107 -66.25 -8.05 -20.79
C ASN A 107 -66.73 -7.53 -22.17
N LEU A 108 -67.44 -6.40 -22.22
CA LEU A 108 -67.82 -5.76 -23.49
C LEU A 108 -66.61 -5.10 -24.16
N VAL A 109 -65.74 -4.45 -23.39
CA VAL A 109 -64.49 -3.85 -23.88
C VAL A 109 -63.52 -4.94 -24.39
N ASP A 110 -63.39 -6.05 -23.66
CA ASP A 110 -62.58 -7.20 -24.10
C ASP A 110 -63.14 -7.87 -25.36
N ASN A 111 -64.47 -7.97 -25.50
CA ASN A 111 -65.09 -8.50 -26.72
C ASN A 111 -64.92 -7.58 -27.94
N ILE A 112 -64.96 -6.25 -27.74
CA ILE A 112 -64.69 -5.27 -28.81
C ILE A 112 -63.22 -5.34 -29.25
N ALA A 113 -62.29 -5.53 -28.31
CA ALA A 113 -60.86 -5.75 -28.59
C ALA A 113 -60.59 -7.09 -29.30
N LEU A 114 -61.34 -8.16 -28.97
CA LEU A 114 -61.24 -9.47 -29.63
C LEU A 114 -61.87 -9.51 -31.03
N GLN A 115 -62.88 -8.69 -31.32
CA GLN A 115 -63.48 -8.59 -32.65
C GLN A 115 -62.64 -7.76 -33.64
N THR A 116 -61.76 -6.86 -33.17
CA THR A 116 -60.87 -6.07 -34.04
C THR A 116 -59.67 -6.85 -34.59
N PHE A 117 -59.38 -8.04 -34.06
CA PHE A 117 -58.24 -8.89 -34.49
C PHE A 117 -58.62 -10.18 -35.23
N LYS A 118 -59.91 -10.51 -35.37
CA LYS A 118 -60.38 -11.67 -36.16
C LYS A 118 -60.71 -11.24 -37.60
N GLY A 119 -59.71 -11.16 -38.46
CA GLY A 119 -59.92 -10.85 -39.88
C GLY A 119 -58.68 -10.74 -40.78
N TRP A 120 -57.49 -11.14 -40.30
CA TRP A 120 -56.27 -11.09 -41.12
C TRP A 120 -55.94 -12.48 -41.69
N HIS A 121 -56.30 -12.69 -42.96
CA HIS A 121 -55.73 -13.74 -43.81
C HIS A 121 -54.85 -13.07 -44.88
N SER A 122 -53.65 -13.62 -45.13
CA SER A 122 -52.73 -13.08 -46.15
C SER A 122 -53.12 -13.56 -47.56
N THR A 123 -53.15 -12.63 -48.51
CA THR A 123 -53.39 -12.88 -49.93
C THR A 123 -52.07 -12.76 -50.72
N GLU A 124 -51.14 -13.72 -50.56
CA GLU A 124 -49.89 -13.72 -51.32
C GLU A 124 -49.86 -14.76 -52.46
N LYS A 125 -49.54 -14.31 -53.68
CA LYS A 125 -49.63 -15.07 -54.95
C LYS A 125 -48.49 -16.12 -55.14
N PRO A 126 -48.69 -17.18 -55.95
CA PRO A 126 -47.80 -18.36 -56.02
C PRO A 126 -46.34 -18.12 -56.45
N LYS A 127 -46.04 -17.03 -57.18
CA LYS A 127 -44.67 -16.71 -57.63
C LYS A 127 -43.75 -16.28 -56.46
N GLU A 128 -44.32 -15.78 -55.37
CA GLU A 128 -43.55 -15.36 -54.19
C GLU A 128 -43.11 -16.54 -53.33
N ARG A 129 -43.83 -17.68 -53.36
CA ARG A 129 -43.39 -18.93 -52.70
C ARG A 129 -42.08 -19.49 -53.29
N ALA A 130 -41.83 -19.32 -54.59
CA ALA A 130 -40.59 -19.77 -55.23
C ALA A 130 -39.39 -18.88 -54.87
N LYS A 131 -39.60 -17.56 -54.79
CA LYS A 131 -38.59 -16.61 -54.28
C LYS A 131 -38.33 -16.83 -52.79
N ALA A 132 -39.37 -17.02 -51.98
CA ALA A 132 -39.27 -17.33 -50.57
C ALA A 132 -38.47 -18.63 -50.33
N LYS A 133 -38.71 -19.71 -51.11
CA LYS A 133 -37.92 -20.95 -51.01
C LYS A 133 -36.44 -20.76 -51.41
N ARG A 134 -36.12 -19.94 -52.41
CA ARG A 134 -34.72 -19.61 -52.75
C ARG A 134 -34.06 -18.78 -51.63
N LEU A 135 -34.76 -17.78 -51.12
CA LEU A 135 -34.31 -16.98 -49.98
C LEU A 135 -34.08 -17.84 -48.74
N TRP A 136 -34.95 -18.82 -48.49
CA TRP A 136 -34.80 -19.76 -47.36
C TRP A 136 -33.59 -20.69 -47.54
N ARG A 137 -33.32 -21.16 -48.77
CA ARG A 137 -32.11 -21.95 -49.07
C ARG A 137 -30.84 -21.11 -48.90
N TYR A 138 -30.83 -19.85 -49.35
CA TYR A 138 -29.71 -18.95 -49.10
C TYR A 138 -29.54 -18.66 -47.61
N ALA A 139 -30.63 -18.46 -46.87
CA ALA A 139 -30.59 -18.29 -45.43
C ALA A 139 -30.01 -19.52 -44.71
N LEU A 140 -30.37 -20.74 -45.13
CA LEU A 140 -29.79 -21.98 -44.62
C LEU A 140 -28.30 -22.12 -44.93
N ILE A 141 -27.86 -21.77 -46.15
CA ILE A 141 -26.43 -21.82 -46.52
C ILE A 141 -25.66 -20.78 -45.70
N ILE A 142 -26.17 -19.56 -45.56
CA ILE A 142 -25.56 -18.52 -44.73
C ILE A 142 -25.53 -18.94 -43.25
N ALA A 143 -26.59 -19.58 -42.75
CA ALA A 143 -26.62 -20.12 -41.39
C ALA A 143 -25.63 -21.28 -41.21
N ALA A 144 -25.47 -22.15 -42.21
CA ALA A 144 -24.50 -23.24 -42.18
C ALA A 144 -23.05 -22.74 -42.25
N ILE A 145 -22.76 -21.73 -43.09
CA ILE A 145 -21.45 -21.07 -43.16
C ILE A 145 -21.18 -20.30 -41.86
N GLY A 146 -22.17 -19.56 -41.36
CA GLY A 146 -22.10 -18.85 -40.08
C GLY A 146 -21.86 -19.80 -38.91
N GLY A 147 -22.55 -20.95 -38.91
CA GLY A 147 -22.34 -22.03 -37.95
C GLY A 147 -20.95 -22.64 -38.07
N ALA A 148 -20.50 -22.99 -39.27
CA ALA A 148 -19.17 -23.54 -39.50
C ALA A 148 -18.05 -22.57 -39.08
N LEU A 149 -18.18 -21.27 -39.38
CA LEU A 149 -17.26 -20.23 -38.92
C LEU A 149 -17.31 -20.06 -37.39
N TRP A 150 -18.50 -20.11 -36.79
CA TRP A 150 -18.68 -20.04 -35.35
C TRP A 150 -18.00 -21.21 -34.61
N PHE A 151 -18.07 -22.43 -35.16
CA PHE A 151 -17.41 -23.60 -34.59
C PHE A 151 -15.91 -23.69 -34.91
N ALA A 152 -15.45 -23.21 -36.08
CA ALA A 152 -14.05 -23.26 -36.48
C ALA A 152 -13.20 -22.07 -35.96
N ALA A 153 -13.80 -20.91 -35.69
CA ALA A 153 -13.08 -19.73 -35.24
C ALA A 153 -12.40 -19.89 -33.86
N PRO A 154 -13.03 -20.49 -32.82
CA PRO A 154 -12.38 -20.69 -31.53
C PRO A 154 -11.12 -21.57 -31.57
N PRO A 155 -11.09 -22.77 -32.20
CA PRO A 155 -9.88 -23.59 -32.29
C PRO A 155 -8.81 -22.94 -33.17
N ALA A 156 -9.17 -22.29 -34.29
CA ALA A 156 -8.22 -21.57 -35.13
C ALA A 156 -7.58 -20.38 -34.39
N ARG A 157 -8.36 -19.63 -33.63
CA ARG A 157 -7.88 -18.53 -32.78
C ARG A 157 -6.96 -19.04 -31.67
N LYS A 158 -7.29 -20.16 -31.03
CA LYS A 158 -6.45 -20.80 -30.00
C LYS A 158 -5.11 -21.27 -30.59
N ALA A 159 -5.12 -21.88 -31.78
CA ALA A 159 -3.92 -22.32 -32.48
C ALA A 159 -3.03 -21.13 -32.89
N TYR A 160 -3.63 -20.06 -33.42
CA TYR A 160 -2.91 -18.84 -33.79
C TYR A 160 -2.27 -18.15 -32.58
N HIS A 161 -3.01 -18.01 -31.48
CA HIS A 161 -2.48 -17.44 -30.24
C HIS A 161 -1.35 -18.29 -29.64
N GLY A 162 -1.49 -19.62 -29.64
CA GLY A 162 -0.43 -20.53 -29.17
C GLY A 162 0.83 -20.48 -30.06
N TRP A 163 0.67 -20.33 -31.38
CA TRP A 163 1.81 -20.11 -32.27
C TRP A 163 2.51 -18.77 -32.01
N ARG A 164 1.73 -17.68 -31.81
CA ARG A 164 2.28 -16.36 -31.49
C ARG A 164 2.98 -16.34 -30.14
N GLU A 165 2.40 -16.97 -29.12
CA GLU A 165 3.01 -17.15 -27.79
C GLU A 165 4.40 -17.79 -27.93
N LYS A 166 4.49 -18.95 -28.60
CA LYS A 166 5.77 -19.65 -28.84
C LYS A 166 6.76 -18.80 -29.61
N LYS A 167 6.30 -18.08 -30.64
CA LYS A 167 7.17 -17.22 -31.48
C LYS A 167 7.74 -16.04 -30.69
N HIS A 168 6.92 -15.37 -29.86
CA HIS A 168 7.39 -14.28 -29.01
C HIS A 168 8.37 -14.80 -27.96
N PHE A 169 8.10 -15.94 -27.34
CA PHE A 169 9.01 -16.53 -26.36
C PHE A 169 10.36 -16.94 -26.97
N ALA A 170 10.36 -17.55 -28.17
CA ALA A 170 11.57 -17.89 -28.91
C ALA A 170 12.41 -16.66 -29.27
N ARG A 171 11.77 -15.52 -29.55
CA ARG A 171 12.48 -14.25 -29.76
C ARG A 171 13.04 -13.70 -28.46
N ALA A 172 12.28 -13.75 -27.36
CA ALA A 172 12.73 -13.27 -26.06
C ALA A 172 14.00 -13.99 -25.61
N THR A 173 14.00 -15.33 -25.68
CA THR A 173 15.18 -16.17 -25.40
C THR A 173 16.37 -15.85 -26.30
N ALA A 174 16.14 -15.66 -27.60
CA ALA A 174 17.21 -15.28 -28.54
C ALA A 174 17.79 -13.88 -28.25
N TYR A 175 16.96 -12.89 -27.88
CA TYR A 175 17.44 -11.56 -27.48
C TYR A 175 18.20 -11.61 -26.16
N PHE A 176 17.72 -12.38 -25.18
CA PHE A 176 18.40 -12.59 -23.91
C PHE A 176 19.79 -13.19 -24.11
N ALA A 177 19.92 -14.24 -24.93
CA ALA A 177 21.20 -14.87 -25.24
C ALA A 177 22.18 -13.92 -25.95
N LYS A 178 21.68 -12.93 -26.68
CA LYS A 178 22.49 -11.88 -27.34
C LYS A 178 22.81 -10.69 -26.41
N GLY A 179 22.33 -10.69 -25.17
CA GLY A 179 22.48 -9.57 -24.22
C GLY A 179 21.56 -8.38 -24.50
N ASP A 180 20.61 -8.47 -25.45
CA ASP A 180 19.62 -7.42 -25.71
C ASP A 180 18.44 -7.55 -24.75
N TYR A 181 18.69 -7.23 -23.48
CA TYR A 181 17.72 -7.39 -22.40
C TYR A 181 16.47 -6.54 -22.61
N ARG A 182 16.59 -5.34 -23.21
CA ARG A 182 15.41 -4.49 -23.47
C ARG A 182 14.44 -5.15 -24.44
N ARG A 183 14.94 -5.72 -25.55
CA ARG A 183 14.07 -6.44 -26.50
C ARG A 183 13.57 -7.77 -25.95
N SER A 184 14.39 -8.48 -25.17
CA SER A 184 13.97 -9.69 -24.45
C SER A 184 12.74 -9.41 -23.59
N MET A 185 12.76 -8.33 -22.80
CA MET A 185 11.66 -7.95 -21.91
C MET A 185 10.36 -7.68 -22.67
N ILE A 186 10.45 -6.99 -23.81
CA ILE A 186 9.28 -6.67 -24.65
C ILE A 186 8.64 -7.96 -25.19
N ASP A 187 9.44 -8.88 -25.75
CA ASP A 187 8.92 -10.13 -26.31
C ASP A 187 8.46 -11.12 -25.23
N ALA A 188 9.10 -11.13 -24.05
CA ALA A 188 8.62 -11.88 -22.90
C ALA A 188 7.26 -11.35 -22.42
N ARG A 189 7.09 -10.02 -22.31
CA ARG A 189 5.80 -9.41 -21.99
C ARG A 189 4.74 -9.72 -23.04
N ASN A 190 5.07 -9.67 -24.32
CA ASN A 190 4.15 -10.04 -25.40
C ASN A 190 3.68 -11.50 -25.28
N THR A 191 4.55 -12.40 -24.79
CA THR A 191 4.17 -13.78 -24.49
C THR A 191 3.12 -13.83 -23.37
N LEU A 192 3.30 -13.04 -22.32
CA LEU A 192 2.37 -12.95 -21.18
C LEU A 192 1.00 -12.33 -21.53
N VAL A 193 0.91 -11.56 -22.61
CA VAL A 193 -0.39 -11.06 -23.13
C VAL A 193 -1.26 -12.20 -23.66
N PHE A 194 -0.66 -13.25 -24.24
CA PHE A 194 -1.38 -14.41 -24.74
C PHE A 194 -1.62 -15.46 -23.65
N ASN A 195 -0.63 -15.66 -22.79
CA ASN A 195 -0.72 -16.59 -21.66
C ASN A 195 -0.07 -15.97 -20.42
N TRP A 196 -0.92 -15.39 -19.57
CA TRP A 196 -0.51 -14.66 -18.37
C TRP A 196 0.25 -15.54 -17.38
N ASP A 197 -0.05 -16.84 -17.33
CA ASP A 197 0.54 -17.79 -16.37
C ASP A 197 1.65 -18.66 -16.99
N ASN A 198 2.20 -18.24 -18.13
CA ASN A 198 3.36 -18.88 -18.72
C ASN A 198 4.59 -18.70 -17.81
N THR A 199 4.96 -19.76 -17.09
CA THR A 199 6.03 -19.77 -16.10
C THR A 199 7.39 -19.43 -16.71
N GLU A 200 7.69 -19.92 -17.92
CA GLU A 200 8.94 -19.62 -18.62
C GLU A 200 9.04 -18.14 -19.04
N ALA A 201 7.93 -17.56 -19.49
CA ALA A 201 7.88 -16.13 -19.80
C ALA A 201 8.00 -15.25 -18.54
N ILE A 202 7.41 -15.67 -17.42
CA ILE A 202 7.58 -14.99 -16.11
C ILE A 202 9.03 -15.09 -15.63
N ARG A 203 9.66 -16.27 -15.73
CA ARG A 203 11.08 -16.47 -15.40
C ARG A 203 11.97 -15.59 -16.29
N MET A 204 11.67 -15.51 -17.58
CA MET A 204 12.39 -14.64 -18.51
C MET A 204 12.24 -13.15 -18.16
N MET A 205 11.03 -12.71 -17.79
CA MET A 205 10.79 -11.35 -17.29
C MET A 205 11.65 -11.07 -16.06
N ALA A 206 11.63 -11.96 -15.07
CA ALA A 206 12.44 -11.81 -13.86
C ALA A 206 13.94 -11.70 -14.18
N LYS A 207 14.51 -12.65 -14.93
CA LYS A 207 15.94 -12.64 -15.33
C LYS A 207 16.31 -11.38 -16.11
N THR A 208 15.44 -10.94 -17.01
CA THR A 208 15.67 -9.75 -17.81
C THR A 208 15.61 -8.48 -16.97
N CYS A 209 14.67 -8.38 -16.02
CA CYS A 209 14.62 -7.30 -15.05
C CYS A 209 15.86 -7.28 -14.15
N GLU A 210 16.38 -8.44 -13.73
CA GLU A 210 17.62 -8.55 -12.95
C GLU A 210 18.83 -8.05 -13.73
N ALA A 211 18.98 -8.47 -14.99
CA ALA A 211 20.05 -8.03 -15.88
C ALA A 211 19.98 -6.52 -16.18
N LEU A 212 18.78 -5.93 -16.16
CA LEU A 212 18.55 -4.50 -16.31
C LEU A 212 18.61 -3.73 -14.98
N HIS A 213 18.89 -4.40 -13.85
CA HIS A 213 18.83 -3.84 -12.50
C HIS A 213 17.49 -3.13 -12.18
N SER A 214 16.39 -3.64 -12.74
CA SER A 214 15.04 -3.10 -12.53
C SER A 214 14.43 -3.61 -11.23
N PRO A 215 13.79 -2.74 -10.40
CA PRO A 215 13.12 -3.16 -9.16
C PRO A 215 11.95 -4.12 -9.41
N GLN A 216 11.39 -4.14 -10.63
CA GLN A 216 10.32 -5.06 -11.03
C GLN A 216 10.72 -6.54 -10.94
N ALA A 217 12.02 -6.86 -10.88
CA ALA A 217 12.48 -8.22 -10.66
C ALA A 217 11.84 -8.86 -9.41
N LEU A 218 11.66 -8.09 -8.34
CA LEU A 218 11.06 -8.57 -7.09
C LEU A 218 9.62 -9.07 -7.31
N GLU A 219 8.81 -8.31 -8.03
CA GLU A 219 7.41 -8.63 -8.32
C GLU A 219 7.29 -9.87 -9.20
N TRP A 220 8.12 -9.97 -10.25
CA TRP A 220 8.10 -11.12 -11.15
C TRP A 220 8.56 -12.41 -10.47
N ARG A 221 9.55 -12.34 -9.57
CA ARG A 221 9.99 -13.48 -8.75
C ARG A 221 8.94 -13.91 -7.74
N ALA A 222 8.29 -12.96 -7.06
CA ALA A 222 7.19 -13.23 -6.14
C ALA A 222 6.01 -13.92 -6.86
N ARG A 223 5.71 -13.45 -8.07
CA ARG A 223 4.68 -14.07 -8.90
C ARG A 223 5.04 -15.48 -9.34
N PHE A 224 6.27 -15.71 -9.79
CA PHE A 224 6.70 -17.06 -10.15
C PHE A 224 6.54 -18.02 -8.97
N ALA A 225 6.87 -17.58 -7.75
CA ALA A 225 6.72 -18.39 -6.53
C ALA A 225 5.26 -18.78 -6.23
N GLN A 226 4.27 -17.99 -6.67
CA GLN A 226 2.86 -18.33 -6.52
C GLN A 226 2.42 -19.46 -7.46
N LEU A 227 3.02 -19.55 -8.65
CA LEU A 227 2.70 -20.56 -9.67
C LEU A 227 3.51 -21.85 -9.48
N VAL A 228 4.78 -21.69 -9.12
CA VAL A 228 5.73 -22.79 -8.91
C VAL A 228 6.36 -22.62 -7.52
N PRO A 229 5.71 -23.13 -6.46
CA PRO A 229 6.28 -23.09 -5.12
C PRO A 229 7.51 -24.01 -5.05
N ASN A 230 8.44 -23.69 -4.14
CA ASN A 230 9.65 -24.48 -3.84
C ASN A 230 10.67 -24.66 -4.99
N ASP A 231 10.61 -23.81 -6.03
CA ASP A 231 11.70 -23.74 -7.02
C ASP A 231 12.92 -23.04 -6.40
N LEU A 232 14.04 -23.75 -6.25
CA LEU A 232 15.24 -23.24 -5.60
C LEU A 232 15.83 -22.02 -6.32
N GLU A 233 15.96 -22.08 -7.65
CA GLU A 233 16.49 -20.98 -8.47
C GLU A 233 15.64 -19.71 -8.26
N ASN A 234 14.32 -19.85 -8.29
CA ASN A 234 13.43 -18.73 -8.07
C ASN A 234 13.49 -18.23 -6.63
N SER A 235 13.56 -19.09 -5.64
CA SER A 235 13.60 -18.69 -4.22
C SER A 235 14.87 -17.89 -3.92
N LEU A 236 16.03 -18.34 -4.41
CA LEU A 236 17.29 -17.60 -4.31
C LEU A 236 17.25 -16.28 -5.10
N GLY A 237 16.73 -16.30 -6.33
CA GLY A 237 16.55 -15.09 -7.14
C GLY A 237 15.61 -14.07 -6.49
N TRP A 238 14.54 -14.55 -5.85
CA TRP A 238 13.57 -13.73 -5.13
C TRP A 238 14.19 -13.07 -3.90
N ALA A 239 14.92 -13.85 -3.09
CA ALA A 239 15.68 -13.32 -1.96
C ALA A 239 16.73 -12.29 -2.42
N ALA A 240 17.44 -12.55 -3.52
CA ALA A 240 18.41 -11.61 -4.09
C ALA A 240 17.74 -10.31 -4.57
N ALA A 241 16.57 -10.40 -5.22
CA ALA A 241 15.79 -9.24 -5.64
C ALA A 241 15.29 -8.43 -4.44
N ALA A 242 14.84 -9.10 -3.38
CA ALA A 242 14.41 -8.47 -2.14
C ALA A 242 15.57 -7.73 -1.44
N ILE A 243 16.76 -8.35 -1.35
CA ILE A 243 17.97 -7.70 -0.81
C ILE A 243 18.34 -6.46 -1.63
N ARG A 244 18.35 -6.55 -2.98
CA ARG A 244 18.61 -5.39 -3.85
C ARG A 244 17.59 -4.27 -3.68
N ALA A 245 16.33 -4.61 -3.44
CA ALA A 245 15.27 -3.64 -3.16
C ALA A 245 15.31 -3.08 -1.71
N GLY A 246 16.20 -3.60 -0.86
CA GLY A 246 16.28 -3.22 0.56
C GLY A 246 15.20 -3.85 1.45
N ASP A 247 14.41 -4.80 0.94
CA ASP A 247 13.42 -5.57 1.71
C ASP A 247 14.07 -6.80 2.36
N TYR A 248 14.98 -6.53 3.31
CA TYR A 248 15.67 -7.56 4.08
C TYR A 248 14.73 -8.47 4.90
N PRO A 249 13.61 -7.98 5.49
CA PRO A 249 12.66 -8.85 6.17
C PRO A 249 12.03 -9.91 5.26
N SER A 250 11.65 -9.54 4.03
CA SER A 250 11.13 -10.53 3.08
C SER A 250 12.22 -11.50 2.62
N ALA A 251 13.42 -11.01 2.34
CA ALA A 251 14.55 -11.88 1.98
C ALA A 251 14.85 -12.94 3.05
N ASP A 252 14.85 -12.57 4.34
CA ASP A 252 15.05 -13.52 5.45
C ASP A 252 13.92 -14.56 5.53
N ARG A 253 12.68 -14.15 5.29
CA ARG A 253 11.54 -15.07 5.26
C ARG A 253 11.68 -16.08 4.12
N ILE A 254 12.08 -15.62 2.93
CA ILE A 254 12.26 -16.46 1.74
C ILE A 254 13.37 -17.48 1.97
N LEU A 255 14.55 -17.06 2.44
CA LEU A 255 15.66 -17.99 2.69
C LEU A 255 15.33 -19.04 3.76
N LYS A 256 14.56 -18.67 4.81
CA LYS A 256 14.08 -19.63 5.83
C LYS A 256 13.08 -20.66 5.32
N GLN A 257 12.40 -20.37 4.20
CA GLN A 257 11.47 -21.31 3.57
C GLN A 257 12.18 -22.31 2.66
N ILE A 258 13.44 -22.05 2.28
CA ILE A 258 14.24 -23.00 1.50
C ILE A 258 14.53 -24.23 2.37
N PRO A 259 14.23 -25.46 1.89
CA PRO A 259 14.51 -26.68 2.62
C PRO A 259 15.99 -26.79 3.02
N TYR A 260 16.27 -27.39 4.18
CA TYR A 260 17.64 -27.53 4.68
C TYR A 260 18.56 -28.28 3.70
N ALA A 261 18.04 -29.24 2.95
CA ALA A 261 18.78 -29.98 1.92
C ALA A 261 19.30 -29.09 0.78
N ASP A 262 18.69 -27.91 0.56
CA ASP A 262 19.06 -26.98 -0.50
C ASP A 262 19.94 -25.82 0.01
N HIS A 263 20.38 -25.88 1.27
CA HIS A 263 21.25 -24.84 1.86
C HIS A 263 22.69 -24.93 1.34
N ASP A 264 23.12 -26.10 0.87
CA ASP A 264 24.48 -26.38 0.37
C ASP A 264 24.75 -25.80 -1.03
N THR A 265 24.33 -24.55 -1.26
CA THR A 265 24.64 -23.80 -2.49
C THR A 265 25.40 -22.53 -2.16
N ALA A 266 26.41 -22.20 -2.97
CA ALA A 266 27.22 -20.99 -2.77
C ALA A 266 26.34 -19.72 -2.77
N THR A 267 25.30 -19.68 -3.61
CA THR A 267 24.34 -18.56 -3.66
C THR A 267 23.52 -18.44 -2.38
N PHE A 268 23.03 -19.54 -1.79
CA PHE A 268 22.30 -19.49 -0.52
C PHE A 268 23.17 -18.89 0.59
N HIS A 269 24.40 -19.38 0.71
CA HIS A 269 25.36 -18.87 1.67
C HIS A 269 25.70 -17.40 1.40
N HIS A 270 25.92 -17.00 0.15
CA HIS A 270 26.16 -15.60 -0.19
C HIS A 270 25.02 -14.65 0.22
N LEU A 271 23.76 -15.02 -0.06
CA LEU A 271 22.60 -14.20 0.32
C LEU A 271 22.40 -14.16 1.83
N SER A 272 22.65 -15.29 2.52
CA SER A 272 22.64 -15.37 3.98
C SER A 272 23.70 -14.46 4.60
N ALA A 273 24.89 -14.39 3.99
CA ALA A 273 25.96 -13.49 4.43
C ALA A 273 25.57 -12.01 4.28
N LEU A 274 24.94 -11.63 3.16
CA LEU A 274 24.45 -10.26 2.94
C LEU A 274 23.39 -9.86 3.98
N LEU A 275 22.48 -10.77 4.35
CA LEU A 275 21.50 -10.54 5.41
C LEU A 275 22.15 -10.40 6.78
N ALA A 276 23.13 -11.25 7.09
CA ALA A 276 23.88 -11.18 8.34
C ALA A 276 24.63 -9.84 8.46
N LEU A 277 25.28 -9.39 7.38
CA LEU A 277 25.95 -8.10 7.33
C LEU A 277 24.98 -6.94 7.60
N ASN A 278 23.80 -6.94 6.96
CA ASN A 278 22.78 -5.92 7.20
C ASN A 278 22.25 -5.93 8.65
N ARG A 279 22.24 -7.10 9.30
CA ARG A 279 21.92 -7.25 10.74
C ARG A 279 23.08 -6.89 11.67
N ARG A 280 24.22 -6.47 11.12
CA ARG A 280 25.47 -6.20 11.85
C ARG A 280 26.03 -7.44 12.57
N ASP A 281 25.72 -8.63 12.06
CA ASP A 281 26.26 -9.92 12.51
C ASP A 281 27.44 -10.31 11.59
N SER A 282 28.60 -9.71 11.85
CA SER A 282 29.81 -9.91 11.03
C SER A 282 30.33 -11.35 11.08
N ILE A 283 30.19 -12.01 12.23
CA ILE A 283 30.64 -13.39 12.43
C ILE A 283 29.86 -14.34 11.51
N LYS A 284 28.52 -14.21 11.46
CA LYS A 284 27.72 -15.03 10.54
C LYS A 284 27.96 -14.67 9.08
N ALA A 285 28.16 -13.39 8.77
CA ALA A 285 28.47 -12.96 7.40
C ALA A 285 29.75 -13.64 6.90
N GLU A 286 30.81 -13.61 7.72
CA GLU A 286 32.07 -14.27 7.43
C GLU A 286 31.95 -15.78 7.30
N TYR A 287 31.26 -16.44 8.24
CA TYR A 287 30.99 -17.88 8.17
C TYR A 287 30.32 -18.25 6.84
N HIS A 288 29.25 -17.56 6.48
CA HIS A 288 28.53 -17.87 5.26
C HIS A 288 29.35 -17.60 4.00
N TRP A 289 30.14 -16.52 3.92
CA TRP A 289 31.04 -16.33 2.77
C TRP A 289 32.17 -17.36 2.71
N ALA A 290 32.67 -17.84 3.85
CA ALA A 290 33.64 -18.92 3.89
C ALA A 290 33.06 -20.23 3.33
N GLU A 291 31.83 -20.59 3.71
CA GLU A 291 31.13 -21.74 3.13
C GLU A 291 30.83 -21.55 1.63
N ALA A 292 30.42 -20.36 1.20
CA ALA A 292 30.24 -20.06 -0.22
C ALA A 292 31.54 -20.23 -1.03
N ALA A 293 32.67 -19.80 -0.48
CA ALA A 293 33.99 -19.95 -1.08
C ALA A 293 34.46 -21.42 -1.12
N LYS A 294 34.05 -22.28 -0.16
CA LYS A 294 34.30 -23.72 -0.22
C LYS A 294 33.47 -24.40 -1.30
N LEU A 295 32.20 -24.02 -1.43
CA LEU A 295 31.27 -24.61 -2.40
C LEU A 295 31.56 -24.18 -3.85
N ASN A 296 32.10 -22.98 -4.05
CA ASN A 296 32.54 -22.49 -5.36
C ASN A 296 33.88 -21.75 -5.26
N PRO A 297 35.02 -22.47 -5.22
CA PRO A 297 36.35 -21.88 -5.01
C PRO A 297 36.85 -20.98 -6.16
N ALA A 298 36.25 -21.12 -7.35
CA ALA A 298 36.60 -20.37 -8.54
C ALA A 298 36.01 -18.94 -8.55
N ASP A 299 35.02 -18.66 -7.69
CA ASP A 299 34.44 -17.32 -7.54
C ASP A 299 35.19 -16.56 -6.43
N ASP A 300 36.14 -15.73 -6.85
CA ASP A 300 36.90 -14.87 -5.95
C ASP A 300 36.05 -13.80 -5.26
N GLY A 301 34.81 -13.55 -5.71
CA GLY A 301 33.92 -12.58 -5.10
C GLY A 301 33.60 -12.89 -3.64
N TYR A 302 33.50 -14.16 -3.26
CA TYR A 302 33.29 -14.56 -1.87
C TYR A 302 34.52 -14.28 -0.99
N LYS A 303 35.72 -14.57 -1.51
CA LYS A 303 37.00 -14.29 -0.84
C LYS A 303 37.19 -12.79 -0.67
N LEU A 304 36.87 -12.00 -1.70
CA LEU A 304 36.91 -10.54 -1.65
C LEU A 304 35.98 -9.98 -0.58
N ASN A 305 34.72 -10.42 -0.55
CA ASN A 305 33.74 -9.91 0.44
C ASN A 305 34.19 -10.20 1.88
N MET A 306 34.71 -11.41 2.12
CA MET A 306 35.30 -11.78 3.41
C MET A 306 36.51 -10.92 3.77
N ALA A 307 37.46 -10.74 2.85
CA ALA A 307 38.65 -9.91 3.09
C ALA A 307 38.28 -8.44 3.35
N ALA A 308 37.33 -7.88 2.58
CA ALA A 308 36.85 -6.52 2.79
C ALA A 308 36.14 -6.34 4.15
N LEU A 309 35.51 -7.39 4.69
CA LEU A 309 34.95 -7.38 6.04
C LEU A 309 36.06 -7.39 7.10
N ARG A 310 37.07 -8.26 6.94
CA ARG A 310 38.24 -8.35 7.84
C ARG A 310 39.05 -7.05 7.90
N LEU A 311 39.19 -6.33 6.79
CA LEU A 311 39.82 -4.99 6.79
C LEU A 311 39.09 -3.99 7.69
N LYS A 312 37.77 -4.13 7.85
CA LYS A 312 36.94 -3.18 8.62
C LYS A 312 36.80 -3.57 10.09
N LEU A 313 36.70 -4.87 10.38
CA LEU A 313 36.26 -5.38 11.69
C LEU A 313 37.18 -6.47 12.27
N GLY A 314 38.17 -6.95 11.50
CA GLY A 314 39.07 -8.02 11.92
C GLY A 314 40.18 -7.55 12.87
N SER A 315 40.81 -8.52 13.52
CA SER A 315 42.06 -8.34 14.27
C SER A 315 43.22 -7.92 13.36
N ALA A 316 44.33 -7.47 13.97
CA ALA A 316 45.51 -7.06 13.22
C ALA A 316 46.05 -8.18 12.29
N SER A 317 46.04 -9.43 12.75
CA SER A 317 46.46 -10.60 11.95
C SER A 317 45.50 -10.86 10.79
N GLU A 318 44.19 -10.78 11.03
CA GLU A 318 43.16 -10.96 9.99
C GLU A 318 43.21 -9.85 8.94
N ARG A 319 43.51 -8.60 9.35
CA ARG A 319 43.74 -7.48 8.44
C ARG A 319 44.94 -7.76 7.54
N THR A 320 46.08 -8.18 8.09
CA THR A 320 47.28 -8.51 7.30
C THR A 320 46.99 -9.58 6.25
N ASN A 321 46.35 -10.69 6.65
CA ASN A 321 45.97 -11.75 5.72
C ASN A 321 44.98 -11.27 4.64
N ALA A 322 44.06 -10.34 5.01
CA ALA A 322 43.13 -9.75 4.06
C ALA A 322 43.82 -8.81 3.07
N LEU A 323 44.81 -8.03 3.51
CA LEU A 323 45.64 -7.18 2.64
C LEU A 323 46.40 -8.03 1.63
N ASP A 324 47.04 -9.11 2.05
CA ASP A 324 47.76 -10.02 1.16
C ASP A 324 46.84 -10.63 0.09
N LEU A 325 45.66 -11.11 0.51
CA LEU A 325 44.67 -11.68 -0.41
C LEU A 325 44.17 -10.64 -1.42
N LEU A 326 43.79 -9.46 -0.95
CA LEU A 326 43.31 -8.39 -1.83
C LEU A 326 44.41 -7.87 -2.76
N GLY A 327 45.67 -7.86 -2.29
CA GLY A 327 46.84 -7.60 -3.10
C GLY A 327 46.93 -8.57 -4.29
N GLN A 328 46.80 -9.88 -4.03
CA GLN A 328 46.80 -10.89 -5.10
C GLN A 328 45.62 -10.71 -6.07
N LEU A 329 44.41 -10.49 -5.54
CA LEU A 329 43.20 -10.30 -6.35
C LEU A 329 43.30 -9.03 -7.23
N SER A 330 44.00 -8.00 -6.77
CA SER A 330 44.21 -6.74 -7.50
C SER A 330 45.12 -6.85 -8.75
N VAL A 331 45.75 -8.01 -8.98
CA VAL A 331 46.68 -8.19 -10.10
C VAL A 331 46.06 -8.97 -11.26
N SER A 332 45.34 -10.07 -10.97
CA SER A 332 44.97 -11.06 -12.00
C SER A 332 43.52 -11.59 -11.93
N SER A 333 42.72 -11.16 -10.95
CA SER A 333 41.35 -11.65 -10.80
C SER A 333 40.32 -10.79 -11.56
N LYS A 334 39.14 -11.36 -11.86
CA LYS A 334 37.95 -10.61 -12.29
C LYS A 334 37.54 -9.57 -11.23
N GLU A 335 37.90 -9.82 -9.98
CA GLU A 335 37.64 -8.97 -8.82
C GLU A 335 38.72 -7.90 -8.59
N ARG A 336 39.58 -7.64 -9.58
CA ARG A 336 40.68 -6.66 -9.48
C ARG A 336 40.23 -5.26 -9.01
N LEU A 337 39.27 -4.65 -9.71
CA LEU A 337 38.85 -3.28 -9.38
C LEU A 337 38.16 -3.20 -7.99
N PRO A 338 37.22 -4.11 -7.64
CA PRO A 338 36.71 -4.19 -6.27
C PRO A 338 37.81 -4.37 -5.21
N ALA A 339 38.84 -5.18 -5.49
CA ALA A 339 39.95 -5.40 -4.57
C ALA A 339 40.76 -4.11 -4.35
N MET A 340 41.11 -3.42 -5.44
CA MET A 340 41.79 -2.12 -5.38
C MET A 340 40.98 -1.06 -4.62
N ARG A 341 39.65 -1.03 -4.78
CA ARG A 341 38.78 -0.12 -4.01
C ARG A 341 38.77 -0.45 -2.51
N ALA A 342 38.78 -1.74 -2.16
CA ALA A 342 38.86 -2.18 -0.77
C ALA A 342 40.19 -1.78 -0.13
N LEU A 343 41.31 -2.01 -0.84
CA LEU A 343 42.66 -1.59 -0.43
C LEU A 343 42.74 -0.07 -0.26
N LEU A 344 42.21 0.71 -1.22
CA LEU A 344 42.21 2.17 -1.12
C LEU A 344 41.42 2.67 0.08
N SER A 345 40.23 2.10 0.33
CA SER A 345 39.43 2.46 1.51
C SER A 345 40.15 2.15 2.82
N ASP A 346 40.96 1.10 2.86
CA ASP A 346 41.74 0.73 4.05
C ASP A 346 42.95 1.65 4.24
N ALA A 347 43.71 1.92 3.18
CA ALA A 347 44.83 2.84 3.19
C ALA A 347 44.42 4.24 3.66
N ILE A 348 43.26 4.74 3.21
CA ILE A 348 42.70 6.02 3.67
C ILE A 348 42.36 5.96 5.17
N ARG A 349 41.74 4.87 5.65
CA ARG A 349 41.33 4.72 7.05
C ARG A 349 42.53 4.70 8.00
N HIS A 350 43.64 4.11 7.57
CA HIS A 350 44.85 3.94 8.37
C HIS A 350 45.89 5.05 8.14
N GLY A 351 45.59 6.07 7.34
CA GLY A 351 46.50 7.20 7.10
C GLY A 351 47.72 6.85 6.23
N GLU A 352 47.65 5.78 5.44
CA GLU A 352 48.70 5.35 4.52
C GLU A 352 48.69 6.22 3.24
N HIS A 353 48.99 7.51 3.39
CA HIS A 353 48.75 8.54 2.38
C HIS A 353 49.41 8.24 1.02
N ALA A 354 50.67 7.81 1.01
CA ALA A 354 51.40 7.49 -0.21
C ALA A 354 50.77 6.31 -0.96
N HIS A 355 50.38 5.26 -0.22
CA HIS A 355 49.76 4.08 -0.79
C HIS A 355 48.34 4.38 -1.31
N ALA A 356 47.55 5.12 -0.55
CA ALA A 356 46.23 5.61 -0.97
C ALA A 356 46.32 6.43 -2.27
N ARG A 357 47.30 7.33 -2.38
CA ARG A 357 47.53 8.12 -3.60
C ARG A 357 47.84 7.22 -4.81
N GLN A 358 48.75 6.25 -4.65
CA GLN A 358 49.11 5.31 -5.72
C GLN A 358 47.92 4.48 -6.19
N LEU A 359 47.13 3.91 -5.26
CA LEU A 359 45.94 3.12 -5.59
C LEU A 359 44.87 3.95 -6.29
N ALA A 360 44.65 5.19 -5.85
CA ALA A 360 43.70 6.11 -6.47
C ALA A 360 44.09 6.48 -7.92
N ILE A 361 45.39 6.68 -8.18
CA ILE A 361 45.89 6.91 -9.55
C ILE A 361 45.66 5.67 -10.41
N ALA A 362 46.08 4.50 -9.92
CA ALA A 362 45.96 3.24 -10.66
C ALA A 362 44.50 2.88 -10.99
N LEU A 363 43.55 3.15 -10.08
CA LEU A 363 42.12 2.97 -10.31
C LEU A 363 41.57 3.92 -11.38
N ALA A 364 41.92 5.21 -11.29
CA ALA A 364 41.37 6.24 -12.19
C ALA A 364 41.98 6.20 -13.60
N GLU A 365 43.19 5.66 -13.74
CA GLU A 365 43.95 5.56 -14.99
C GLU A 365 43.99 4.14 -15.55
N ASP A 366 43.16 3.23 -15.04
CA ASP A 366 43.14 1.84 -15.49
C ASP A 366 42.72 1.72 -16.96
N GLN A 367 43.73 1.53 -17.83
CA GLN A 367 43.54 1.38 -19.28
C GLN A 367 43.38 -0.08 -19.72
N LYS A 368 43.74 -1.06 -18.87
CA LYS A 368 43.79 -2.49 -19.26
C LYS A 368 42.46 -3.03 -19.76
N ASP A 369 41.37 -2.63 -19.13
CA ASP A 369 40.02 -3.12 -19.46
C ASP A 369 39.12 -2.03 -20.06
N GLN A 370 39.58 -0.77 -20.13
CA GLN A 370 38.77 0.40 -20.50
C GLN A 370 37.46 0.51 -19.69
N LYS A 371 37.46 -0.05 -18.47
CA LYS A 371 36.32 -0.16 -17.55
C LYS A 371 36.36 0.84 -16.40
N ALA A 372 37.39 1.69 -16.32
CA ALA A 372 37.47 2.73 -15.30
C ALA A 372 36.21 3.60 -15.36
N LEU A 373 35.38 3.51 -14.33
CA LEU A 373 34.13 4.23 -14.25
C LEU A 373 34.43 5.69 -13.89
N PHE A 374 33.51 6.60 -14.23
CA PHE A 374 33.61 7.98 -13.76
C PHE A 374 33.65 8.05 -12.22
N SER A 375 32.97 7.12 -11.55
CA SER A 375 33.04 6.94 -10.09
C SER A 375 34.45 6.60 -9.56
N ASP A 376 35.28 5.88 -10.31
CA ASP A 376 36.68 5.62 -9.92
C ASP A 376 37.52 6.90 -10.01
N LYS A 377 37.24 7.76 -11.00
CA LYS A 377 37.87 9.08 -11.13
C LYS A 377 37.44 10.04 -10.02
N LEU A 378 36.18 9.97 -9.60
CA LEU A 378 35.67 10.69 -8.43
C LEU A 378 36.27 10.15 -7.13
N LEU A 379 36.55 8.85 -7.03
CA LEU A 379 37.26 8.29 -5.88
C LEU A 379 38.69 8.84 -5.77
N ARG A 380 39.38 9.04 -6.90
CA ARG A 380 40.65 9.78 -6.92
C ARG A 380 40.48 11.24 -6.48
N LEU A 381 39.47 11.94 -6.99
CA LEU A 381 39.18 13.31 -6.58
C LEU A 381 38.93 13.40 -5.05
N ALA A 382 38.17 12.46 -4.50
CA ALA A 382 37.91 12.36 -3.07
C ALA A 382 39.19 12.08 -2.27
N THR A 383 40.04 11.20 -2.78
CA THR A 383 41.34 10.89 -2.15
C THR A 383 42.23 12.13 -2.10
N LEU A 384 42.38 12.86 -3.22
CA LEU A 384 43.15 14.10 -3.27
C LEU A 384 42.62 15.15 -2.28
N ASN A 385 41.29 15.27 -2.14
CA ASN A 385 40.68 16.17 -1.15
C ASN A 385 40.99 15.75 0.29
N ILE A 386 40.89 14.46 0.62
CA ILE A 386 41.21 13.95 1.96
C ILE A 386 42.67 14.20 2.31
N LEU A 387 43.57 13.98 1.34
CA LEU A 387 45.02 14.16 1.51
C LEU A 387 45.46 15.64 1.46
N GLN A 388 44.57 16.57 1.13
CA GLN A 388 44.91 17.98 0.82
C GLN A 388 46.03 18.09 -0.22
N ASP A 389 45.98 17.22 -1.24
CA ASP A 389 47.01 17.09 -2.27
C ASP A 389 46.94 18.28 -3.27
N PRO A 390 48.08 18.89 -3.64
CA PRO A 390 48.11 20.01 -4.59
C PRO A 390 47.58 19.69 -5.98
N ASP A 391 47.48 18.42 -6.37
CA ASP A 391 46.91 17.99 -7.65
C ASP A 391 45.37 18.09 -7.67
N PHE A 392 44.71 18.29 -6.52
CA PHE A 392 43.25 18.37 -6.41
C PHE A 392 42.60 19.34 -7.42
N PRO A 393 42.98 20.64 -7.49
CA PRO A 393 42.36 21.58 -8.43
C PRO A 393 42.59 21.19 -9.90
N ILE A 394 43.75 20.62 -10.23
CA ILE A 394 44.11 20.19 -11.59
C ILE A 394 43.23 19.01 -12.01
N TRP A 395 43.13 18.00 -11.15
CA TRP A 395 42.31 16.82 -11.39
C TRP A 395 40.82 17.18 -11.48
N ARG A 396 40.35 18.07 -10.61
CA ARG A 396 38.97 18.57 -10.65
C ARG A 396 38.65 19.25 -11.99
N ALA A 397 39.49 20.17 -12.44
CA ALA A 397 39.30 20.87 -13.72
C ALA A 397 39.24 19.89 -14.90
N ARG A 398 40.05 18.82 -14.88
CA ARG A 398 39.99 17.74 -15.87
C ARG A 398 38.64 17.02 -15.86
N LEU A 399 38.10 16.69 -14.68
CA LEU A 399 36.79 16.03 -14.58
C LEU A 399 35.64 16.95 -15.00
N GLU A 400 35.72 18.24 -14.67
CA GLU A 400 34.76 19.25 -15.15
C GLU A 400 34.72 19.28 -16.68
N ALA A 401 35.89 19.36 -17.34
CA ALA A 401 35.99 19.33 -18.80
C ALA A 401 35.49 18.00 -19.40
N GLU A 402 35.85 16.85 -18.80
CA GLU A 402 35.44 15.53 -19.28
C GLU A 402 33.92 15.30 -19.16
N SER A 403 33.29 15.92 -18.16
CA SER A 403 31.86 15.77 -17.88
C SER A 403 30.96 16.75 -18.63
N ALA A 404 31.51 17.80 -19.25
CA ALA A 404 30.74 18.91 -19.81
C ALA A 404 29.65 18.49 -20.82
N ASP A 405 29.96 17.49 -21.66
CA ASP A 405 29.06 16.95 -22.68
C ASP A 405 28.47 15.57 -22.31
N ARG A 406 28.64 15.13 -21.04
CA ARG A 406 28.18 13.81 -20.56
C ARG A 406 27.27 13.97 -19.35
N PRO A 407 25.93 13.93 -19.53
CA PRO A 407 24.99 14.28 -18.46
C PRO A 407 25.08 13.36 -17.24
N GLU A 408 25.37 12.07 -17.42
CA GLU A 408 25.57 11.12 -16.31
C GLU A 408 26.81 11.45 -15.49
N SER A 409 27.94 11.72 -16.15
CA SER A 409 29.19 12.11 -15.49
C SER A 409 29.07 13.46 -14.80
N ALA A 410 28.43 14.44 -15.45
CA ALA A 410 28.17 15.74 -14.86
C ALA A 410 27.30 15.60 -13.60
N TYR A 411 26.26 14.77 -13.66
CA TYR A 411 25.42 14.48 -12.50
C TYR A 411 26.22 13.88 -11.34
N GLU A 412 27.04 12.86 -11.58
CA GLU A 412 27.88 12.25 -10.53
C GLU A 412 28.85 13.27 -9.90
N LEU A 413 29.49 14.11 -10.72
CA LEU A 413 30.38 15.17 -10.26
C LEU A 413 29.64 16.20 -9.40
N LEU A 414 28.49 16.71 -9.85
CA LEU A 414 27.74 17.71 -9.10
C LEU A 414 27.19 17.16 -7.78
N ILE A 415 26.72 15.91 -7.74
CA ILE A 415 26.32 15.27 -6.48
C ILE A 415 27.50 15.13 -5.52
N TRP A 416 28.67 14.73 -6.03
CA TRP A 416 29.88 14.67 -5.22
C TRP A 416 30.25 16.06 -4.68
N MET A 417 30.23 17.10 -5.51
CA MET A 417 30.53 18.48 -5.10
C MET A 417 29.56 18.98 -4.03
N ASN A 418 28.25 18.75 -4.21
CA ASN A 418 27.23 19.17 -3.25
C ASN A 418 27.42 18.51 -1.87
N ARG A 419 27.82 17.23 -1.84
CA ARG A 419 28.03 16.47 -0.59
C ARG A 419 29.36 16.79 0.12
N ASN A 420 30.36 17.26 -0.62
CA ASN A 420 31.71 17.51 -0.10
C ASN A 420 32.01 19.01 0.12
N GLY A 421 30.99 19.87 0.16
CA GLY A 421 31.15 21.29 0.47
C GLY A 421 31.56 22.20 -0.70
N PHE A 422 31.52 21.69 -1.93
CA PHE A 422 31.86 22.42 -3.16
C PHE A 422 30.63 22.95 -3.93
N ALA A 423 29.44 22.94 -3.32
CA ALA A 423 28.21 23.45 -3.94
C ALA A 423 28.34 24.89 -4.46
N LYS A 424 29.13 25.73 -3.76
CA LYS A 424 29.39 27.15 -4.12
C LYS A 424 30.07 27.34 -5.47
N ASP A 425 30.76 26.33 -5.97
CA ASP A 425 31.47 26.41 -7.24
C ASP A 425 30.61 25.94 -8.42
N VAL A 426 29.50 25.24 -8.15
CA VAL A 426 28.59 24.71 -9.17
C VAL A 426 28.00 25.79 -10.08
N PRO A 427 27.57 26.97 -9.58
CA PRO A 427 27.07 28.03 -10.45
C PRO A 427 28.03 28.45 -11.57
N ALA A 428 29.35 28.41 -11.34
CA ALA A 428 30.35 28.73 -12.36
C ALA A 428 30.52 27.61 -13.41
N LEU A 429 30.06 26.39 -13.11
CA LEU A 429 30.09 25.25 -14.02
C LEU A 429 28.84 25.18 -14.91
N ILE A 430 27.69 25.63 -14.42
CA ILE A 430 26.41 25.58 -15.15
C ILE A 430 26.53 26.11 -16.60
N PRO A 431 27.17 27.27 -16.87
CA PRO A 431 27.30 27.77 -18.25
C PRO A 431 28.16 26.89 -19.17
N LYS A 432 29.04 26.05 -18.60
CA LYS A 432 29.93 25.15 -19.33
C LYS A 432 29.28 23.81 -19.66
N LEU A 433 28.17 23.47 -18.99
CA LEU A 433 27.42 22.24 -19.24
C LEU A 433 26.45 22.45 -20.40
N LYS A 434 26.05 21.36 -21.06
CA LYS A 434 25.01 21.40 -22.08
C LYS A 434 23.67 21.86 -21.48
N GLN A 435 23.19 23.03 -21.91
CA GLN A 435 22.02 23.69 -21.32
C GLN A 435 20.73 22.86 -21.41
N GLU A 436 20.58 22.07 -22.46
CA GLU A 436 19.43 21.15 -22.61
C GLU A 436 19.35 20.11 -21.50
N ASP A 437 20.51 19.64 -21.02
CA ASP A 437 20.60 18.57 -20.02
C ASP A 437 20.37 19.12 -18.60
N ILE A 438 20.73 20.38 -18.35
CA ILE A 438 20.46 21.07 -17.08
C ILE A 438 18.95 21.18 -16.79
N MET A 439 18.12 21.12 -17.84
CA MET A 439 16.66 21.20 -17.72
C MET A 439 15.97 19.84 -17.55
N ARG A 440 16.73 18.73 -17.57
CA ARG A 440 16.21 17.36 -17.51
C ARG A 440 16.94 16.52 -16.43
N PRO A 441 16.24 15.58 -15.76
CA PRO A 441 16.91 14.61 -14.90
C PRO A 441 17.90 13.72 -15.68
N PRO A 442 18.98 13.24 -15.03
CA PRO A 442 19.31 13.44 -13.62
C PRO A 442 20.02 14.78 -13.32
N LEU A 443 20.63 15.42 -14.31
CA LEU A 443 21.48 16.61 -14.12
C LEU A 443 20.74 17.79 -13.48
N SER A 444 19.50 18.05 -13.93
CA SER A 444 18.64 19.10 -13.34
C SER A 444 18.40 18.94 -11.84
N ILE A 445 18.38 17.69 -11.35
CA ILE A 445 18.22 17.39 -9.91
C ILE A 445 19.47 17.85 -9.15
N ALA A 446 20.67 17.51 -9.64
CA ALA A 446 21.90 17.90 -8.98
C ALA A 446 22.11 19.42 -8.95
N VAL A 447 21.72 20.13 -10.01
CA VAL A 447 21.75 21.60 -10.04
C VAL A 447 20.74 22.21 -9.07
N ALA A 448 19.53 21.65 -9.01
CA ALA A 448 18.52 22.06 -8.02
C ALA A 448 19.03 21.85 -6.59
N ASP A 449 19.69 20.72 -6.31
CA ASP A 449 20.31 20.44 -5.02
C ASP A 449 21.42 21.45 -4.68
N SER A 450 22.21 21.88 -5.67
CA SER A 450 23.24 22.92 -5.45
C SER A 450 22.61 24.25 -5.01
N TYR A 451 21.58 24.72 -5.71
CA TYR A 451 20.89 25.95 -5.31
C TYR A 451 20.21 25.82 -3.94
N ALA A 452 19.62 24.66 -3.66
CA ALA A 452 19.04 24.35 -2.36
C ALA A 452 20.06 24.41 -1.21
N VAL A 453 21.23 23.79 -1.38
CA VAL A 453 22.33 23.82 -0.39
C VAL A 453 22.82 25.25 -0.17
N LEU A 454 22.92 26.04 -1.25
CA LEU A 454 23.30 27.44 -1.20
C LEU A 454 22.21 28.38 -0.70
N ARG A 455 20.98 27.87 -0.51
CA ARG A 455 19.77 28.67 -0.21
C ARG A 455 19.50 29.75 -1.26
N ASP A 456 19.91 29.53 -2.50
CA ASP A 456 19.61 30.39 -3.64
C ASP A 456 18.21 30.07 -4.18
N TRP A 457 17.20 30.49 -3.42
CA TRP A 457 15.81 30.19 -3.73
C TRP A 457 15.34 30.82 -5.04
N SER A 458 15.94 31.95 -5.44
CA SER A 458 15.59 32.66 -6.68
C SER A 458 15.99 31.83 -7.90
N ASN A 459 17.24 31.38 -7.98
CA ASN A 459 17.69 30.57 -9.11
C ASN A 459 17.10 29.16 -9.08
N LEU A 460 16.88 28.58 -7.90
CA LEU A 460 16.16 27.32 -7.75
C LEU A 460 14.74 27.42 -8.34
N GLN A 461 13.99 28.48 -8.03
CA GLN A 461 12.66 28.69 -8.59
C GLN A 461 12.70 28.87 -10.12
N LYS A 462 13.64 29.66 -10.65
CA LYS A 462 13.77 29.86 -12.10
C LYS A 462 14.01 28.53 -12.82
N LEU A 463 14.95 27.72 -12.32
CA LEU A 463 15.24 26.40 -12.86
C LEU A 463 13.98 25.51 -12.85
N LEU A 464 13.34 25.35 -11.68
CA LEU A 464 12.23 24.41 -11.51
C LEU A 464 10.95 24.82 -12.24
N LYS A 465 10.73 26.11 -12.47
CA LYS A 465 9.61 26.63 -13.29
C LYS A 465 9.78 26.31 -14.77
N ALA A 466 11.01 26.32 -15.27
CA ALA A 466 11.30 26.06 -16.68
C ALA A 466 11.61 24.58 -16.99
N ALA A 467 12.13 23.83 -16.02
CA ALA A 467 12.51 22.42 -16.19
C ALA A 467 11.29 21.51 -16.38
N LYS A 468 11.49 20.41 -17.13
CA LYS A 468 10.48 19.37 -17.36
C LYS A 468 11.07 18.03 -16.95
N TRP A 469 10.63 17.49 -15.81
CA TRP A 469 11.20 16.28 -15.22
C TRP A 469 10.40 15.02 -15.55
N GLY A 470 9.30 15.14 -16.31
CA GLY A 470 8.53 14.01 -16.80
C GLY A 470 8.03 13.13 -15.65
N ASN A 471 8.49 11.89 -15.57
CA ASN A 471 8.12 10.97 -14.49
C ASN A 471 8.49 11.46 -13.09
N MET A 472 9.43 12.40 -12.97
CA MET A 472 9.90 12.97 -11.70
C MET A 472 9.29 14.36 -11.41
N ASP A 473 8.25 14.78 -12.15
CA ASP A 473 7.62 16.10 -11.95
C ASP A 473 7.01 16.27 -10.55
N TYR A 474 6.58 15.19 -9.91
CA TYR A 474 6.12 15.23 -8.53
C TYR A 474 7.23 15.72 -7.57
N VAL A 475 8.48 15.31 -7.79
CA VAL A 475 9.64 15.81 -7.02
C VAL A 475 9.93 17.26 -7.39
N ARG A 476 9.95 17.60 -8.68
CA ARG A 476 10.16 18.97 -9.15
C ARG A 476 9.20 19.96 -8.49
N LEU A 477 7.92 19.62 -8.45
CA LEU A 477 6.86 20.43 -7.85
C LEU A 477 7.00 20.53 -6.34
N ALA A 478 7.39 19.44 -5.66
CA ALA A 478 7.66 19.46 -4.22
C ALA A 478 8.86 20.35 -3.87
N THR A 479 9.95 20.27 -4.64
CA THR A 479 11.13 21.13 -4.47
C THR A 479 10.81 22.58 -4.78
N LEU A 480 9.94 22.84 -5.77
CA LEU A 480 9.48 24.21 -6.07
C LEU A 480 8.63 24.76 -4.94
N ALA A 481 7.74 23.94 -4.36
CA ALA A 481 7.00 24.31 -3.16
C ALA A 481 7.95 24.68 -2.01
N TRP A 482 9.07 23.97 -1.90
CA TRP A 482 10.06 24.21 -0.86
C TRP A 482 10.84 25.51 -1.08
N ALA A 483 11.23 25.79 -2.32
CA ALA A 483 11.84 27.07 -2.68
C ALA A 483 10.90 28.25 -2.42
N LEU A 484 9.61 28.12 -2.76
CA LEU A 484 8.59 29.16 -2.54
C LEU A 484 8.35 29.41 -1.05
N GLN A 485 8.28 28.35 -0.24
CA GLN A 485 8.11 28.46 1.20
C GLN A 485 9.25 29.27 1.86
N ASN A 486 10.49 29.03 1.44
CA ASN A 486 11.67 29.74 1.93
C ASN A 486 11.83 31.14 1.32
N SER A 487 11.03 31.48 0.31
CA SER A 487 10.90 32.83 -0.26
C SER A 487 9.65 33.55 0.24
N GLU A 488 9.05 33.05 1.34
CA GLU A 488 7.84 33.57 1.99
C GLU A 488 6.52 33.51 1.17
N ASP A 489 6.53 32.92 -0.03
CA ASP A 489 5.32 32.67 -0.81
C ASP A 489 4.60 31.39 -0.33
N ARG A 490 3.87 31.52 0.78
CA ARG A 490 3.12 30.41 1.40
C ARG A 490 2.01 29.86 0.51
N ASN A 491 1.35 30.72 -0.26
CA ASN A 491 0.24 30.33 -1.13
C ASN A 491 0.74 29.56 -2.35
N GLY A 492 1.80 30.04 -2.99
CA GLY A 492 2.50 29.33 -4.06
C GLY A 492 3.05 27.99 -3.56
N ALA A 493 3.65 27.96 -2.37
CA ALA A 493 4.14 26.72 -1.76
C ALA A 493 3.02 25.69 -1.54
N ALA A 494 1.87 26.11 -0.98
CA ALA A 494 0.72 25.21 -0.78
C ALA A 494 0.16 24.68 -2.11
N SER A 495 0.06 25.53 -3.12
CA SER A 495 -0.41 25.16 -4.46
C SER A 495 0.52 24.13 -5.12
N MET A 496 1.84 24.40 -5.12
CA MET A 496 2.82 23.48 -5.72
C MET A 496 2.92 22.15 -4.97
N TRP A 497 2.78 22.15 -3.65
CA TRP A 497 2.73 20.92 -2.87
C TRP A 497 1.50 20.06 -3.23
N LYS A 498 0.32 20.67 -3.36
CA LYS A 498 -0.89 19.96 -3.81
C LYS A 498 -0.70 19.36 -5.21
N ASN A 499 -0.08 20.11 -6.12
CA ASN A 499 0.23 19.62 -7.46
C ASN A 499 1.23 18.44 -7.43
N ALA A 500 2.22 18.48 -6.53
CA ALA A 500 3.15 17.37 -6.32
C ALA A 500 2.43 16.10 -5.87
N LEU A 501 1.52 16.20 -4.89
CA LEU A 501 0.72 15.07 -4.42
C LEU A 501 -0.17 14.49 -5.52
N ASN A 502 -0.74 15.33 -6.37
CA ASN A 502 -1.53 14.88 -7.52
C ASN A 502 -0.66 14.16 -8.57
N ALA A 503 0.52 14.72 -8.88
CA ALA A 503 1.46 14.14 -9.84
C ALA A 503 2.10 12.81 -9.37
N ALA A 504 2.05 12.51 -8.07
CA ALA A 504 2.44 11.21 -7.55
C ALA A 504 1.43 10.08 -7.89
N GLU A 505 0.22 10.41 -8.35
CA GLU A 505 -0.77 9.47 -8.94
C GLU A 505 -1.07 8.20 -8.13
N SER A 506 -1.36 8.31 -6.82
CA SER A 506 -1.60 7.14 -5.94
C SER A 506 -0.54 6.01 -6.07
N ARG A 507 0.67 6.33 -6.55
CA ARG A 507 1.78 5.38 -6.65
C ARG A 507 2.54 5.42 -5.33
N LEU A 508 2.68 4.26 -4.70
CA LEU A 508 3.27 4.14 -3.38
C LEU A 508 4.66 4.79 -3.32
N GLU A 509 5.60 4.37 -4.17
CA GLU A 509 6.98 4.87 -4.20
C GLU A 509 7.09 6.40 -4.32
N ARG A 510 6.24 7.00 -5.16
CA ARG A 510 6.23 8.46 -5.37
C ARG A 510 5.70 9.19 -4.14
N MET A 511 4.62 8.69 -3.55
CA MET A 511 4.03 9.29 -2.36
C MET A 511 4.95 9.12 -1.13
N GLU A 512 5.63 7.97 -1.01
CA GLU A 512 6.67 7.75 0.00
C GLU A 512 7.84 8.72 -0.15
N THR A 513 8.28 8.97 -1.39
CA THR A 513 9.31 9.99 -1.67
C THR A 513 8.87 11.36 -1.17
N LEU A 514 7.64 11.80 -1.50
CA LEU A 514 7.11 13.08 -1.03
C LEU A 514 7.02 13.15 0.50
N ALA A 515 6.51 12.10 1.14
CA ALA A 515 6.44 12.03 2.59
C ALA A 515 7.83 12.15 3.23
N ARG A 516 8.84 11.40 2.74
CA ARG A 516 10.22 11.48 3.25
C ARG A 516 10.84 12.86 3.03
N SER A 517 10.63 13.47 1.87
CA SER A 517 11.09 14.84 1.59
C SER A 517 10.48 15.84 2.57
N ALA A 518 9.16 15.83 2.77
CA ALA A 518 8.50 16.71 3.71
C ALA A 518 8.99 16.53 5.16
N ILE A 519 9.25 15.28 5.57
CA ILE A 519 9.85 14.98 6.88
C ILE A 519 11.24 15.60 6.98
N SER A 520 12.08 15.43 5.97
CA SER A 520 13.46 15.94 5.96
C SER A 520 13.52 17.48 5.98
N TRP A 521 12.51 18.15 5.40
CA TRP A 521 12.39 19.60 5.40
C TRP A 521 11.69 20.16 6.66
N GLY A 522 11.29 19.29 7.60
CA GLY A 522 10.59 19.69 8.83
C GLY A 522 9.12 20.09 8.62
N TRP A 523 8.51 19.74 7.48
CA TRP A 523 7.12 20.07 7.18
C TRP A 523 6.16 19.02 7.73
N ASN A 524 5.90 19.09 9.04
CA ASN A 524 5.11 18.10 9.76
C ASN A 524 3.70 17.87 9.17
N ASP A 525 2.96 18.94 8.87
CA ASP A 525 1.59 18.81 8.36
C ASP A 525 1.54 18.21 6.95
N ARG A 526 2.45 18.64 6.08
CA ARG A 526 2.56 18.15 4.69
C ARG A 526 3.02 16.69 4.66
N ALA A 527 3.94 16.32 5.56
CA ALA A 527 4.35 14.93 5.74
C ALA A 527 3.17 14.07 6.19
N GLU A 528 2.41 14.51 7.20
CA GLU A 528 1.22 13.79 7.67
C GLU A 528 0.16 13.64 6.56
N GLU A 529 -0.09 14.68 5.76
CA GLU A 529 -0.98 14.61 4.60
C GLU A 529 -0.56 13.52 3.60
N ALA A 530 0.71 13.49 3.22
CA ALA A 530 1.24 12.47 2.30
C ALA A 530 1.13 11.06 2.90
N LEU A 531 1.44 10.90 4.19
CA LEU A 531 1.34 9.61 4.88
C LEU A 531 -0.12 9.11 4.95
N TRP A 532 -1.08 9.96 5.27
CA TRP A 532 -2.50 9.58 5.25
C TRP A 532 -2.98 9.23 3.84
N LYS A 533 -2.53 9.96 2.81
CA LYS A 533 -2.83 9.60 1.42
C LYS A 533 -2.34 8.18 1.10
N ILE A 534 -1.14 7.79 1.54
CA ILE A 534 -0.64 6.41 1.37
C ILE A 534 -1.62 5.40 1.97
N THR A 535 -2.10 5.65 3.20
CA THR A 535 -3.04 4.73 3.86
C THR A 535 -4.40 4.63 3.16
N ALA A 536 -4.80 5.66 2.40
CA ALA A 536 -6.09 5.70 1.74
C ALA A 536 -6.15 4.85 0.46
N PHE A 537 -5.04 4.73 -0.29
CA PHE A 537 -5.00 3.95 -1.53
C PHE A 537 -4.23 2.62 -1.40
N SER A 538 -3.37 2.46 -0.40
CA SER A 538 -2.60 1.22 -0.22
C SER A 538 -3.41 0.18 0.54
N VAL A 539 -3.60 -1.00 -0.06
CA VAL A 539 -4.25 -2.16 0.59
C VAL A 539 -3.48 -2.60 1.83
N GLN A 540 -2.14 -2.52 1.78
CA GLN A 540 -1.29 -2.81 2.93
C GLN A 540 -0.28 -1.69 3.08
N SER A 541 -0.54 -0.81 4.06
CA SER A 541 0.32 0.34 4.31
C SER A 541 1.69 -0.10 4.83
N PRO A 542 2.79 0.47 4.32
CA PRO A 542 4.13 0.16 4.80
C PRO A 542 4.26 0.42 6.32
N THR A 543 4.98 -0.45 7.03
CA THR A 543 5.12 -0.36 8.50
C THR A 543 5.70 0.98 8.94
N TRP A 544 6.68 1.52 8.20
CA TRP A 544 7.29 2.81 8.54
C TRP A 544 6.28 3.96 8.41
N VAL A 545 5.32 3.90 7.48
CA VAL A 545 4.26 4.91 7.32
C VAL A 545 3.36 4.93 8.55
N LEU A 546 2.91 3.75 9.00
CA LEU A 546 2.06 3.62 10.18
C LEU A 546 2.79 4.03 11.46
N GLN A 547 4.06 3.67 11.62
CA GLN A 547 4.90 4.12 12.74
C GLN A 547 5.13 5.64 12.72
N ALA A 548 5.39 6.20 11.53
CA ALA A 548 5.59 7.63 11.34
C ALA A 548 4.33 8.45 11.63
N LEU A 549 3.15 7.92 11.31
CA LEU A 549 1.87 8.50 11.73
C LEU A 549 1.69 8.35 13.25
N TRP A 550 1.85 7.14 13.79
CA TRP A 550 1.69 6.85 15.22
C TRP A 550 2.48 7.82 16.11
N ASN A 551 3.78 7.97 15.85
CA ASN A 551 4.65 8.82 16.67
C ASN A 551 4.22 10.29 16.64
N ARG A 552 3.80 10.80 15.48
CA ARG A 552 3.33 12.19 15.34
C ARG A 552 1.98 12.40 16.01
N THR A 553 1.06 11.46 15.82
CA THR A 553 -0.28 11.54 16.41
C THR A 553 -0.21 11.43 17.93
N LEU A 554 0.67 10.59 18.46
CA LEU A 554 0.92 10.46 19.90
C LEU A 554 1.43 11.79 20.51
N GLN A 555 2.35 12.49 19.84
CA GLN A 555 2.81 13.81 20.30
C GLN A 555 1.71 14.86 20.37
N ARG A 556 0.69 14.76 19.50
CA ARG A 556 -0.48 15.66 19.51
C ARG A 556 -1.57 15.24 20.49
N GLY A 557 -1.56 13.99 20.94
CA GLY A 557 -2.61 13.44 21.80
C GLY A 557 -3.95 13.22 21.09
N ASP A 558 -3.94 13.01 19.76
CA ASP A 558 -5.16 12.76 18.99
C ASP A 558 -5.53 11.26 19.03
N THR A 559 -6.31 10.88 20.03
CA THR A 559 -6.70 9.50 20.29
C THR A 559 -7.53 8.87 19.16
N ASP A 560 -8.33 9.66 18.44
CA ASP A 560 -9.14 9.17 17.33
C ASP A 560 -8.29 8.76 16.13
N LYS A 561 -7.30 9.58 15.78
CA LYS A 561 -6.31 9.22 14.76
C LYS A 561 -5.45 8.04 15.23
N LEU A 562 -5.03 7.98 16.50
CA LEU A 562 -4.28 6.84 17.03
C LEU A 562 -5.07 5.53 16.88
N ARG A 563 -6.37 5.55 17.18
CA ARG A 563 -7.24 4.37 17.03
C ARG A 563 -7.36 3.95 15.57
N THR A 564 -7.48 4.92 14.66
CA THR A 564 -7.48 4.67 13.22
C THR A 564 -6.19 4.00 12.76
N ILE A 565 -5.03 4.49 13.22
CA ILE A 565 -3.72 3.91 12.91
C ILE A 565 -3.61 2.50 13.51
N ALA A 566 -4.05 2.28 14.75
CA ALA A 566 -4.06 0.97 15.39
C ALA A 566 -4.89 -0.06 14.59
N ARG A 567 -6.03 0.36 14.03
CA ARG A 567 -6.84 -0.47 13.15
C ARG A 567 -6.08 -0.86 11.88
N LEU A 568 -5.39 0.09 11.24
CA LEU A 568 -4.56 -0.18 10.07
C LEU A 568 -3.41 -1.14 10.40
N MET A 569 -2.77 -0.97 11.57
CA MET A 569 -1.71 -1.87 12.04
C MET A 569 -2.25 -3.28 12.32
N LEU A 570 -3.47 -3.40 12.88
CA LEU A 570 -4.15 -4.68 13.10
C LEU A 570 -4.50 -5.36 11.77
N GLN A 571 -4.98 -4.61 10.78
CA GLN A 571 -5.23 -5.15 9.44
C GLN A 571 -3.95 -5.66 8.77
N ALA A 572 -2.83 -4.94 8.95
CA ALA A 572 -1.53 -5.34 8.41
C ALA A 572 -0.94 -6.56 9.13
N ASN A 573 -1.22 -6.74 10.43
CA ASN A 573 -0.77 -7.89 11.22
C ASN A 573 -1.88 -8.42 12.17
N PRO A 574 -2.86 -9.19 11.64
CA PRO A 574 -4.03 -9.62 12.42
C PRO A 574 -3.70 -10.52 13.62
N LYS A 575 -2.57 -11.25 13.55
CA LYS A 575 -2.13 -12.16 14.62
C LYS A 575 -1.18 -11.49 15.63
N GLY A 576 -0.74 -10.27 15.35
CA GLY A 576 0.20 -9.56 16.22
C GLY A 576 -0.43 -9.14 17.54
N VAL A 577 0.11 -9.63 18.65
CA VAL A 577 -0.38 -9.32 20.01
C VAL A 577 -0.40 -7.81 20.26
N THR A 578 0.68 -7.09 19.93
CA THR A 578 0.77 -5.63 20.11
C THR A 578 -0.27 -4.87 19.28
N ALA A 579 -0.49 -5.27 18.02
CA ALA A 579 -1.44 -4.59 17.15
C ALA A 579 -2.89 -4.79 17.62
N ARG A 580 -3.24 -6.02 18.03
CA ARG A 580 -4.52 -6.35 18.69
C ARG A 580 -4.69 -5.54 19.97
N ASN A 581 -3.69 -5.57 20.85
CA ASN A 581 -3.74 -4.88 22.14
C ASN A 581 -3.96 -3.37 21.97
N ASN A 582 -3.17 -2.71 21.11
CA ASN A 582 -3.27 -1.27 20.90
C ASN A 582 -4.64 -0.85 20.36
N TYR A 583 -5.22 -1.63 19.43
CA TYR A 583 -6.56 -1.35 18.90
C TYR A 583 -7.64 -1.53 19.97
N ILE A 584 -7.58 -2.60 20.76
CA ILE A 584 -8.51 -2.87 21.85
C ILE A 584 -8.42 -1.77 22.90
N PHE A 585 -7.21 -1.45 23.35
CA PHE A 585 -6.91 -0.41 24.33
C PHE A 585 -7.48 0.95 23.93
N LEU A 586 -7.18 1.41 22.71
CA LEU A 586 -7.70 2.70 22.23
C LEU A 586 -9.22 2.68 22.03
N SER A 587 -9.80 1.54 21.67
CA SER A 587 -11.26 1.38 21.57
C SER A 587 -11.95 1.45 22.93
N LEU A 588 -11.36 0.82 23.97
CA LEU A 588 -11.83 0.94 25.35
C LEU A 588 -11.72 2.37 25.88
N LEU A 589 -10.57 3.02 25.62
CA LEU A 589 -10.31 4.37 26.08
C LEU A 589 -11.27 5.40 25.45
N LYS A 590 -11.56 5.25 24.15
CA LYS A 590 -12.58 6.02 23.42
C LYS A 590 -14.02 5.60 23.74
N ARG A 591 -14.22 4.51 24.49
CA ARG A 591 -15.53 3.91 24.82
C ARG A 591 -16.38 3.61 23.59
N THR A 592 -15.78 2.99 22.58
CA THR A 592 -16.49 2.59 21.36
C THR A 592 -16.85 1.11 21.39
N GLU A 593 -18.07 0.76 21.00
CA GLU A 593 -18.53 -0.65 20.96
C GLU A 593 -18.06 -1.41 19.71
N GLU A 594 -17.46 -0.72 18.73
CA GLU A 594 -16.96 -1.32 17.49
C GLU A 594 -15.89 -2.39 17.77
N GLY A 595 -16.13 -3.63 17.32
CA GLY A 595 -15.22 -4.75 17.53
C GLY A 595 -15.31 -5.42 18.91
N ALA A 596 -16.35 -5.11 19.71
CA ALA A 596 -16.61 -5.71 21.02
C ALA A 596 -15.36 -5.70 21.94
N PRO A 597 -14.77 -4.52 22.23
CA PRO A 597 -13.44 -4.41 22.82
C PRO A 597 -13.32 -5.07 24.20
N HIS A 598 -14.41 -5.13 24.97
CA HIS A 598 -14.42 -5.84 26.27
C HIS A 598 -14.16 -7.35 26.12
N LEU A 599 -14.87 -7.99 25.18
CA LEU A 599 -14.69 -9.41 24.87
C LEU A 599 -13.33 -9.68 24.23
N ALA A 600 -12.89 -8.77 23.34
CA ALA A 600 -11.58 -8.87 22.70
C ALA A 600 -10.43 -8.76 23.71
N ALA A 601 -10.55 -7.87 24.71
CA ALA A 601 -9.58 -7.73 25.79
C ALA A 601 -9.50 -9.01 26.65
N GLU A 602 -10.64 -9.57 27.03
CA GLU A 602 -10.70 -10.83 27.80
C GLU A 602 -10.07 -11.99 27.02
N THR A 603 -10.40 -12.10 25.74
CA THR A 603 -9.87 -13.15 24.85
C THR A 603 -8.36 -13.03 24.70
N LEU A 604 -7.86 -11.81 24.45
CA LEU A 604 -6.42 -11.58 24.29
C LEU A 604 -5.64 -11.86 25.59
N TYR A 605 -6.23 -11.53 26.75
CA TYR A 605 -5.65 -11.86 28.06
C TYR A 605 -5.59 -13.37 28.31
N LYS A 606 -6.64 -14.12 27.99
CA LYS A 606 -6.63 -15.60 28.09
C LYS A 606 -5.54 -16.23 27.24
N GLU A 607 -5.29 -15.68 26.05
CA GLU A 607 -4.21 -16.13 25.16
C GLU A 607 -2.82 -15.71 25.64
N ASN A 608 -2.68 -14.56 26.31
CA ASN A 608 -1.39 -13.94 26.67
C ASN A 608 -1.39 -13.40 28.12
N PRO A 609 -1.57 -14.26 29.15
CA PRO A 609 -1.83 -13.81 30.52
C PRO A 609 -0.64 -13.14 31.21
N THR A 610 0.58 -13.34 30.71
CA THR A 610 1.82 -12.79 31.29
C THR A 610 2.30 -11.52 30.59
N ASN A 611 1.65 -11.07 29.52
CA ASN A 611 2.05 -9.85 28.80
C ASN A 611 1.54 -8.60 29.53
N PRO A 612 2.41 -7.73 30.08
CA PRO A 612 1.98 -6.62 30.95
C PRO A 612 1.01 -5.64 30.29
N THR A 613 1.21 -5.34 29.00
CA THR A 613 0.35 -4.42 28.25
C THR A 613 -1.04 -4.99 27.97
N VAL A 614 -1.14 -6.31 27.82
CA VAL A 614 -2.42 -7.04 27.67
C VAL A 614 -3.15 -7.11 29.01
N VAL A 615 -2.43 -7.41 30.09
CA VAL A 615 -2.97 -7.41 31.46
C VAL A 615 -3.56 -6.05 31.81
N SER A 616 -2.83 -4.96 31.55
CA SER A 616 -3.32 -3.60 31.77
C SER A 616 -4.56 -3.26 30.94
N THR A 617 -4.60 -3.70 29.67
CA THR A 617 -5.76 -3.49 28.78
C THR A 617 -7.00 -4.26 29.25
N TYR A 618 -6.83 -5.49 29.73
CA TYR A 618 -7.93 -6.24 30.34
C TYR A 618 -8.38 -5.65 31.69
N GLY A 619 -7.43 -5.18 32.51
CA GLY A 619 -7.72 -4.40 33.71
C GLY A 619 -8.57 -3.16 33.40
N LEU A 620 -8.23 -2.43 32.32
CA LEU A 620 -9.02 -1.27 31.87
C LEU A 620 -10.45 -1.68 31.47
N SER A 621 -10.60 -2.80 30.76
CA SER A 621 -11.92 -3.37 30.41
C SER A 621 -12.76 -3.65 31.67
N LEU A 622 -12.19 -4.34 32.66
CA LEU A 622 -12.86 -4.66 33.94
C LEU A 622 -13.24 -3.38 34.70
N PHE A 623 -12.32 -2.42 34.76
CA PHE A 623 -12.56 -1.14 35.43
C PHE A 623 -13.72 -0.37 34.80
N LEU A 624 -13.77 -0.29 33.46
CA LEU A 624 -14.85 0.37 32.73
C LEU A 624 -16.21 -0.33 32.92
N LEU A 625 -16.22 -1.64 33.17
CA LEU A 625 -17.39 -2.43 33.57
C LEU A 625 -17.76 -2.28 35.06
N GLY A 626 -17.11 -1.38 35.80
CA GLY A 626 -17.37 -1.12 37.22
C GLY A 626 -16.71 -2.12 38.17
N ARG A 627 -15.86 -3.03 37.67
CA ARG A 627 -15.20 -4.08 38.47
C ARG A 627 -13.79 -3.66 38.88
N ALA A 628 -13.68 -2.53 39.58
CA ALA A 628 -12.37 -1.95 39.96
C ALA A 628 -11.49 -2.89 40.79
N ARG A 629 -12.07 -3.68 41.70
CA ARG A 629 -11.33 -4.65 42.50
C ARG A 629 -10.74 -5.79 41.66
N ALA A 630 -11.50 -6.30 40.68
CA ALA A 630 -11.01 -7.32 39.76
C ALA A 630 -9.92 -6.77 38.82
N ALA A 631 -10.02 -5.50 38.41
CA ALA A 631 -8.98 -4.84 37.62
C ALA A 631 -7.65 -4.72 38.39
N GLU A 632 -7.72 -4.43 39.69
CA GLU A 632 -6.57 -4.42 40.60
C GLU A 632 -5.95 -5.82 40.74
N GLU A 633 -6.76 -6.84 41.04
CA GLU A 633 -6.30 -8.23 41.20
C GLU A 633 -5.59 -8.76 39.95
N VAL A 634 -6.10 -8.42 38.76
CA VAL A 634 -5.45 -8.77 37.48
C VAL A 634 -4.07 -8.11 37.35
N MET A 635 -3.93 -6.83 37.74
CA MET A 635 -2.62 -6.17 37.72
C MET A 635 -1.64 -6.75 38.74
N GLU A 636 -2.11 -7.19 39.91
CA GLU A 636 -1.28 -7.82 40.96
C GLU A 636 -0.66 -9.17 40.53
N THR A 637 -1.06 -9.72 39.38
CA THR A 637 -0.39 -10.89 38.76
C THR A 637 0.96 -10.56 38.11
N LEU A 638 1.23 -9.28 37.84
CA LEU A 638 2.48 -8.81 37.25
C LEU A 638 3.60 -8.71 38.30
N GLN A 639 4.85 -8.76 37.83
CA GLN A 639 6.00 -8.58 38.71
C GLN A 639 6.05 -7.16 39.27
N PRO A 640 6.51 -6.95 40.53
CA PRO A 640 6.59 -5.61 41.13
C PRO A 640 7.40 -4.59 40.31
N ALA A 641 8.42 -5.05 39.59
CA ALA A 641 9.21 -4.20 38.68
C ALA A 641 8.39 -3.72 37.47
N GLN A 642 7.51 -4.58 36.91
CA GLN A 642 6.65 -4.23 35.77
C GLN A 642 5.58 -3.21 36.17
N LEU A 643 4.99 -3.35 37.37
CA LEU A 643 4.00 -2.40 37.90
C LEU A 643 4.56 -0.99 38.11
N ARG A 644 5.88 -0.84 38.15
CA ARG A 644 6.57 0.45 38.28
C ARG A 644 6.93 1.10 36.95
N GLU A 645 6.73 0.41 35.81
CA GLU A 645 6.87 1.03 34.49
C GLU A 645 5.85 2.17 34.33
N PRO A 646 6.22 3.37 33.86
CA PRO A 646 5.34 4.55 33.91
C PRO A 646 3.95 4.37 33.29
N SER A 647 3.85 3.69 32.14
CA SER A 647 2.57 3.43 31.46
C SER A 647 1.67 2.46 32.23
N LEU A 648 2.24 1.44 32.86
CA LEU A 648 1.50 0.46 33.66
C LEU A 648 1.13 1.02 35.05
N ALA A 649 2.06 1.77 35.65
CA ALA A 649 1.86 2.46 36.92
C ALA A 649 0.66 3.41 36.85
N PHE A 650 0.50 4.14 35.73
CA PHE A 650 -0.65 5.01 35.53
C PHE A 650 -1.97 4.25 35.68
N TYR A 651 -2.16 3.17 34.92
CA TYR A 651 -3.39 2.38 34.95
C TYR A 651 -3.59 1.65 36.27
N TYR A 652 -2.52 1.15 36.89
CA TYR A 652 -2.63 0.54 38.21
C TYR A 652 -3.10 1.55 39.27
N GLY A 653 -2.59 2.79 39.21
CA GLY A 653 -3.09 3.91 40.01
C GLY A 653 -4.58 4.18 39.81
N ILE A 654 -5.07 4.16 38.56
CA ILE A 654 -6.51 4.30 38.26
C ILE A 654 -7.33 3.21 38.94
N PHE A 655 -6.90 1.95 38.84
CA PHE A 655 -7.65 0.82 39.40
C PHE A 655 -7.64 0.83 40.93
N LEU A 656 -6.49 1.14 41.55
CA LEU A 656 -6.36 1.32 43.00
C LEU A 656 -7.27 2.45 43.51
N ALA A 657 -7.30 3.60 42.83
CA ALA A 657 -8.17 4.70 43.19
C ALA A 657 -9.66 4.30 43.10
N GLY A 658 -10.03 3.59 42.03
CA GLY A 658 -11.35 3.01 41.84
C GLY A 658 -11.76 2.02 42.92
N ALA A 659 -10.80 1.22 43.41
CA ALA A 659 -10.97 0.28 44.51
C ALA A 659 -10.87 0.94 45.90
N LYS A 660 -10.90 2.28 45.98
CA LYS A 660 -10.81 3.09 47.20
C LYS A 660 -9.48 2.95 47.97
N ARG A 661 -8.39 2.54 47.31
CA ARG A 661 -7.02 2.49 47.87
C ARG A 661 -6.20 3.75 47.51
N GLY A 662 -6.76 4.93 47.80
CA GLY A 662 -6.23 6.22 47.32
C GLY A 662 -4.78 6.53 47.68
N ALA A 663 -4.31 6.16 48.87
CA ALA A 663 -2.92 6.39 49.29
C ALA A 663 -1.92 5.64 48.40
N LYS A 664 -2.20 4.36 48.11
CA LYS A 664 -1.37 3.55 47.19
C LYS A 664 -1.47 4.05 45.75
N ALA A 665 -2.65 4.46 45.31
CA ALA A 665 -2.84 5.02 43.97
C ALA A 665 -1.93 6.23 43.70
N GLN A 666 -1.75 7.10 44.71
CA GLN A 666 -0.90 8.29 44.57
C GLN A 666 0.57 7.94 44.34
N GLU A 667 1.09 6.88 44.95
CA GLU A 667 2.47 6.41 44.72
C GLU A 667 2.70 6.04 43.25
N TYR A 668 1.74 5.35 42.63
CA TYR A 668 1.84 4.94 41.22
C TYR A 668 1.60 6.09 40.24
N PHE A 669 0.72 7.05 40.57
CA PHE A 669 0.57 8.26 39.75
C PHE A 669 1.86 9.10 39.72
N GLN A 670 2.58 9.20 40.84
CA GLN A 670 3.87 9.89 40.89
C GLN A 670 4.95 9.21 40.03
N LEU A 671 4.88 7.89 39.85
CA LEU A 671 5.77 7.15 38.94
C LEU A 671 5.45 7.44 37.47
N ALA A 672 4.16 7.59 37.13
CA ALA A 672 3.71 7.88 35.77
C ALA A 672 4.04 9.31 35.29
N GLU A 673 3.86 10.31 36.16
CA GLU A 673 3.96 11.75 35.83
C GLU A 673 5.37 12.21 35.38
N LYS A 674 6.41 11.42 35.61
CA LYS A 674 7.79 11.80 35.25
C LYS A 674 8.13 11.61 33.76
N ILE A 675 7.37 10.79 33.02
CA ILE A 675 7.76 10.35 31.66
C ILE A 675 6.54 10.23 30.71
N TYR A 676 5.35 9.93 31.24
CA TYR A 676 4.19 9.57 30.41
C TYR A 676 3.30 10.79 30.11
N ARG A 677 3.24 11.20 28.83
CA ARG A 677 2.27 12.21 28.37
C ARG A 677 0.90 11.54 28.19
N LEU A 678 -0.03 11.90 29.06
CA LEU A 678 -1.39 11.39 29.04
C LEU A 678 -2.16 11.84 27.79
N LEU A 679 -2.92 10.92 27.22
CA LEU A 679 -3.96 11.21 26.25
C LEU A 679 -5.12 11.95 26.94
N PRO A 680 -5.91 12.75 26.20
CA PRO A 680 -7.06 13.48 26.77
C PRO A 680 -8.03 12.58 27.55
N GLU A 681 -8.33 11.39 27.01
CA GLU A 681 -9.21 10.41 27.66
C GLU A 681 -8.59 9.77 28.90
N GLU A 682 -7.27 9.61 28.94
CA GLU A 682 -6.56 9.11 30.13
C GLU A 682 -6.60 10.16 31.24
N GLN A 683 -6.36 11.43 30.89
CA GLN A 683 -6.48 12.54 31.83
C GLN A 683 -7.89 12.62 32.41
N ALA A 684 -8.92 12.54 31.55
CA ALA A 684 -10.31 12.51 32.00
C ALA A 684 -10.62 11.29 32.90
N LEU A 685 -10.00 10.14 32.65
CA LEU A 685 -10.15 8.96 33.49
C LEU A 685 -9.56 9.19 34.89
N LYS A 686 -8.37 9.79 34.96
CA LYS A 686 -7.69 10.16 36.21
C LYS A 686 -8.51 11.14 37.04
N ASP A 687 -8.98 12.22 36.41
CA ASP A 687 -9.75 13.26 37.11
C ASP A 687 -11.04 12.67 37.70
N ARG A 688 -11.71 11.78 36.95
CA ARG A 688 -12.93 11.11 37.40
C ARG A 688 -12.72 10.21 38.62
N VAL A 689 -11.62 9.46 38.69
CA VAL A 689 -11.35 8.59 39.85
C VAL A 689 -10.92 9.39 41.07
N LEU A 690 -10.18 10.49 40.88
CA LEU A 690 -9.77 11.36 41.97
C LEU A 690 -10.95 12.16 42.56
N GLN A 691 -11.90 12.61 41.74
CA GLN A 691 -13.14 13.24 42.22
C GLN A 691 -14.02 12.32 43.07
N LYS A 692 -13.95 11.00 42.82
CA LYS A 692 -14.70 9.97 43.58
C LYS A 692 -13.93 9.43 44.78
N ALA A 693 -12.65 9.73 44.90
CA ALA A 693 -11.82 9.29 46.02
C ALA A 693 -12.01 10.25 47.22
N PRO A 694 -12.03 9.74 48.47
CA PRO A 694 -12.03 10.61 49.65
C PRO A 694 -10.77 11.49 49.65
N ALA A 695 -10.92 12.76 50.00
CA ALA A 695 -9.83 13.74 50.00
C ALA A 695 -8.63 13.22 50.82
N PRO A 696 -7.38 13.40 50.33
CA PRO A 696 -6.21 13.01 51.09
C PRO A 696 -6.16 13.77 52.41
N PRO A 697 -5.74 13.13 53.52
CA PRO A 697 -5.61 13.82 54.80
C PRO A 697 -4.62 14.99 54.66
N PRO A 698 -4.89 16.14 55.31
CA PRO A 698 -4.02 17.31 55.19
C PRO A 698 -2.59 16.94 55.60
N LYS A 699 -1.61 17.38 54.80
CA LYS A 699 -0.19 17.21 55.12
C LYS A 699 0.06 17.75 56.52
N LYS A 700 0.55 16.90 57.44
CA LYS A 700 0.98 17.35 58.77
C LYS A 700 2.01 18.47 58.60
N ALA A 701 1.73 19.62 59.22
CA ALA A 701 2.64 20.75 59.24
C ALA A 701 4.01 20.30 59.78
N PRO A 702 5.12 20.80 59.22
CA PRO A 702 6.45 20.49 59.74
C PRO A 702 6.52 20.92 61.21
N SER A 703 6.85 19.98 62.08
CA SER A 703 7.11 20.23 63.49
C SER A 703 8.25 21.24 63.62
N ARG A 704 7.96 22.34 64.33
CA ARG A 704 8.90 23.41 64.67
C ARG A 704 10.17 22.81 65.30
N PRO A 705 11.39 23.23 64.91
CA PRO A 705 12.60 22.75 65.55
C PRO A 705 12.60 23.17 67.03
N GLN A 706 12.90 22.23 67.93
CA GLN A 706 13.21 22.55 69.32
C GLN A 706 14.48 23.43 69.38
N PRO A 707 14.54 24.44 70.27
CA PRO A 707 15.77 25.18 70.50
C PRO A 707 16.78 24.27 71.19
N ALA A 708 18.03 24.32 70.72
CA ALA A 708 19.16 23.68 71.38
C ALA A 708 19.46 24.43 72.70
N ASP A 709 19.38 23.73 73.82
CA ASP A 709 20.02 24.14 75.07
C ASP A 709 21.45 23.58 75.11
N LYS A 710 22.39 24.53 75.15
CA LYS A 710 23.81 24.50 75.57
C LYS A 710 24.71 23.32 75.17
#